data_AF-A0A397NG60-F1
#
_entry.id   AF-A0A397NG60-F1
#
_cell.length_a   1.000
_cell.length_b   1.000
_cell.length_c   1.000
_cell.angle_alpha   90.00
_cell.angle_beta   90.00
_cell.angle_gamma   90.00
#
_symmetry.space_group_name_H-M   'P 1'
#
loop_
_entity.id
_entity.type
_entity.pdbx_description
1 polymer ?
#
loop_
_entity_poly.entity_id
_entity_poly.type
_entity_poly.pdbx_seq_one_letter_code
_entity_poly.pdbx_strand_id
1 'polypeptide(L)'
;MGYGSAISTSGEYNTAVGYNAVIGNGYSTAIGARAQTSGIGATALGNNALAMQTNSVAIGSGSYASSSNSIAIGANSVADSSYTVSVGNSTTKRKIVNVAAGNTSYGSSDAVTGGQLYETNQAVSSVRNTANSAYSTASTAQITANTARTNADSALSKANTLGGLLSQASTSGNVRLGGGNSGAVLDVRNSANANRKITGVADATLSATSTEAVSGKQLNATNSNLTAARSVADSAKVNADSALSKANTLTGLLSQASASGNVRVGASNSGTVLDVRNNANASRKITGVADAVLSATSTEAVSGKQLNATNSNVTTARSVADTAKTNADSALTKANTLSGLLSQTSASGNVRLGEKNSGTVLDVRNSANASRKITGVVDAALSSTSTDAVTGRQLNATNSNVSTALSDASAAKTTANTALTQVGTLNGLLSQGSASGNVRIGEKNSGTVLDVRNSASVNRKLTGVADGVVSASSYEAVNGRQLNATNDKVAMVEGIAKSAGAEAAAAKTDAAKALAETAVLGGLVAQVSASGSVRLGEKNSGTTLDVRNSVNANRKISGVADGLLNASSNEAVSGKQLYSTNSRVLALEGVSQFVSIGVAPSSERADAGPVGVALGNSAKTGSEGGTAVGTHAKSLGRNSVAVGRASTVHEGSENGFALGVGAEVGIAEGGARGGVAIGAGAKVGKGADGSLAIGEGSQANEAGVASFGSATAYRRLVNVARGTADHNATTVSQLKDSLATLGGGAGLDGNGSIIAPTYAVQGGTQNTVEDALMALDGAVITAGRRADKVESQLSSIFQDSPSARADGMSQIALNGVNGMVLTNLADGRVAPGSRDAVNGGQLHSMQQQLNGRMDGLEQRIDDAPPPRALASSSVPKPQAEDTPVVPEGKDSQQVASVGEGDKPTPQPKANKDDSPKPQVDTAELEKMLARANEYTDGAISNFERRLDKMDKRFNRMAAMSSAQTAMAMNTAGLATYNRLGAGVGYSEGESAMAVGYQRVLNEKGSATFSLNGAFTNSGERSMGVGVGIGW
;
A
#
# COMPACT_ATOMS: atom_id res chain seq x y z
N MET A 1 -47.58 -6.68 41.73
CA MET A 1 -47.73 -8.15 41.66
C MET A 1 -46.46 -8.81 42.21
N GLY A 2 -46.59 -9.85 43.04
CA GLY A 2 -45.47 -10.59 43.62
C GLY A 2 -45.68 -12.10 43.47
N TYR A 3 -44.70 -12.85 42.94
CA TYR A 3 -44.77 -14.31 42.82
C TYR A 3 -43.43 -14.99 43.14
N GLY A 4 -43.37 -15.67 44.28
CA GLY A 4 -42.15 -16.29 44.81
C GLY A 4 -42.10 -16.24 46.33
N SER A 5 -40.99 -16.67 46.93
CA SER A 5 -40.76 -16.66 48.39
C SER A 5 -39.71 -15.63 48.79
N ALA A 6 -39.87 -15.07 50.00
CA ALA A 6 -39.02 -13.99 50.56
C ALA A 6 -38.99 -12.69 49.71
N ILE A 7 -40.04 -12.39 48.96
CA ILE A 7 -40.16 -11.15 48.20
C ILE A 7 -40.34 -9.96 49.15
N SER A 8 -39.63 -8.85 48.89
CA SER A 8 -39.79 -7.57 49.59
C SER A 8 -40.00 -6.44 48.58
N THR A 9 -41.09 -5.69 48.69
CA THR A 9 -41.42 -4.60 47.76
C THR A 9 -41.93 -3.38 48.50
N SER A 10 -41.45 -2.20 48.11
CA SER A 10 -41.86 -0.90 48.64
C SER A 10 -42.19 0.08 47.51
N GLY A 11 -43.21 0.92 47.72
CA GLY A 11 -43.83 1.74 46.66
C GLY A 11 -44.88 1.00 45.83
N GLU A 12 -45.56 1.75 44.96
CA GLU A 12 -46.69 1.28 44.16
C GLU A 12 -46.27 0.76 42.76
N TYR A 13 -47.19 0.07 42.07
CA TYR A 13 -47.05 -0.39 40.67
C TYR A 13 -45.85 -1.32 40.37
N ASN A 14 -45.40 -2.08 41.37
CA ASN A 14 -44.23 -2.95 41.27
C ASN A 14 -44.52 -4.37 40.76
N THR A 15 -43.55 -4.99 40.08
CA THR A 15 -43.59 -6.39 39.62
C THR A 15 -42.38 -7.18 40.14
N ALA A 16 -42.59 -8.09 41.08
CA ALA A 16 -41.53 -8.94 41.66
C ALA A 16 -41.79 -10.43 41.39
N VAL A 17 -40.82 -11.15 40.82
CA VAL A 17 -40.95 -12.58 40.52
C VAL A 17 -39.65 -13.33 40.84
N GLY A 18 -39.72 -14.33 41.72
CA GLY A 18 -38.58 -15.19 42.10
C GLY A 18 -38.29 -15.25 43.60
N TYR A 19 -37.25 -16.00 43.96
CA TYR A 19 -36.79 -16.14 45.35
C TYR A 19 -35.99 -14.91 45.80
N ASN A 20 -36.38 -14.27 46.89
CA ASN A 20 -35.71 -13.10 47.46
C ASN A 20 -35.54 -11.95 46.45
N ALA A 21 -36.57 -11.68 45.64
CA ALA A 21 -36.62 -10.51 44.78
C ALA A 21 -36.96 -9.27 45.62
N VAL A 22 -36.18 -8.19 45.46
CA VAL A 22 -36.27 -6.98 46.30
C VAL A 22 -36.54 -5.74 45.43
N ILE A 23 -37.52 -4.94 45.82
CA ILE A 23 -37.87 -3.68 45.17
C ILE A 23 -37.94 -2.57 46.22
N GLY A 24 -37.01 -1.62 46.17
CA GLY A 24 -36.88 -0.51 47.11
C GLY A 24 -37.72 0.74 46.81
N ASN A 25 -38.29 0.85 45.61
CA ASN A 25 -39.06 2.01 45.17
C ASN A 25 -40.11 1.63 44.11
N GLY A 26 -41.10 2.50 43.91
CA GLY A 26 -42.24 2.27 43.00
C GLY A 26 -41.89 2.17 41.51
N TYR A 27 -42.88 1.74 40.72
CA TYR A 27 -42.83 1.58 39.26
C TYR A 27 -41.73 0.62 38.75
N SER A 28 -41.24 -0.28 39.60
CA SER A 28 -40.05 -1.09 39.33
C SER A 28 -40.37 -2.56 39.07
N THR A 29 -39.45 -3.24 38.35
CA THR A 29 -39.58 -4.66 38.00
C THR A 29 -38.34 -5.44 38.43
N ALA A 30 -38.51 -6.47 39.26
CA ALA A 30 -37.43 -7.38 39.69
C ALA A 30 -37.82 -8.84 39.40
N ILE A 31 -37.16 -9.46 38.41
CA ILE A 31 -37.48 -10.82 37.95
C ILE A 31 -36.20 -11.67 37.98
N GLY A 32 -36.19 -12.70 38.83
CA GLY A 32 -35.06 -13.60 39.05
C GLY A 32 -34.72 -13.75 40.53
N ALA A 33 -34.07 -14.86 40.89
CA ALA A 33 -33.66 -15.08 42.28
C ALA A 33 -32.62 -14.04 42.71
N ARG A 34 -32.84 -13.32 43.82
CA ARG A 34 -32.01 -12.19 44.28
C ARG A 34 -31.93 -11.01 43.29
N ALA A 35 -32.90 -10.85 42.38
CA ALA A 35 -33.00 -9.63 41.57
C ALA A 35 -33.38 -8.45 42.48
N GLN A 36 -32.67 -7.32 42.38
CA GLN A 36 -32.91 -6.14 43.20
C GLN A 36 -33.04 -4.87 42.36
N THR A 37 -34.08 -4.08 42.63
CA THR A 37 -34.18 -2.70 42.18
C THR A 37 -34.21 -1.76 43.38
N SER A 38 -33.52 -0.62 43.30
CA SER A 38 -33.48 0.38 44.39
C SER A 38 -33.91 1.79 43.95
N GLY A 39 -33.87 2.12 42.66
CA GLY A 39 -34.38 3.38 42.12
C GLY A 39 -35.84 3.32 41.69
N ILE A 40 -36.47 4.48 41.49
CA ILE A 40 -37.81 4.57 40.89
C ILE A 40 -37.73 4.20 39.41
N GLY A 41 -38.68 3.41 38.91
CA GLY A 41 -38.72 2.99 37.50
C GLY A 41 -37.59 2.03 37.08
N ALA A 42 -36.90 1.41 38.04
CA ALA A 42 -35.76 0.55 37.75
C ALA A 42 -36.20 -0.88 37.37
N THR A 43 -35.41 -1.55 36.51
CA THR A 43 -35.71 -2.91 36.03
C THR A 43 -34.51 -3.83 36.21
N ALA A 44 -34.66 -4.91 36.97
CA ALA A 44 -33.67 -5.97 37.15
C ALA A 44 -34.23 -7.33 36.65
N LEU A 45 -33.59 -7.94 35.67
CA LEU A 45 -34.01 -9.19 35.04
C LEU A 45 -32.83 -10.18 34.99
N GLY A 46 -32.80 -11.14 35.92
CA GLY A 46 -31.77 -12.17 36.03
C GLY A 46 -31.47 -12.56 37.47
N ASN A 47 -30.80 -13.70 37.68
CA ASN A 47 -30.33 -14.05 39.02
C ASN A 47 -29.27 -13.03 39.48
N ASN A 48 -29.48 -12.43 40.65
CA ASN A 48 -28.59 -11.41 41.20
C ASN A 48 -28.37 -10.21 40.24
N ALA A 49 -29.38 -9.86 39.42
CA ALA A 49 -29.39 -8.63 38.63
C ALA A 49 -29.75 -7.44 39.53
N LEU A 50 -29.06 -6.32 39.37
CA LEU A 50 -29.05 -5.21 40.33
C LEU A 50 -29.20 -3.86 39.60
N ALA A 51 -30.35 -3.19 39.73
CA ALA A 51 -30.61 -1.88 39.14
C ALA A 51 -30.86 -0.82 40.24
N MET A 52 -29.82 -0.06 40.59
CA MET A 52 -29.78 0.68 41.87
C MET A 52 -30.34 2.10 41.82
N GLN A 53 -30.44 2.72 40.64
CA GLN A 53 -30.78 4.15 40.49
C GLN A 53 -32.01 4.37 39.62
N THR A 54 -32.54 5.59 39.63
CA THR A 54 -33.74 5.97 38.87
C THR A 54 -33.59 5.65 37.38
N ASN A 55 -34.59 4.97 36.82
CA ASN A 55 -34.63 4.49 35.43
C ASN A 55 -33.41 3.64 35.02
N SER A 56 -32.72 2.99 35.98
CA SER A 56 -31.63 2.05 35.66
C SER A 56 -32.17 0.67 35.29
N VAL A 57 -31.49 -0.01 34.38
CA VAL A 57 -31.92 -1.30 33.82
C VAL A 57 -30.77 -2.30 33.84
N ALA A 58 -30.94 -3.46 34.47
CA ALA A 58 -29.95 -4.53 34.56
C ALA A 58 -30.56 -5.84 34.03
N ILE A 59 -30.09 -6.33 32.89
CA ILE A 59 -30.61 -7.51 32.20
C ILE A 59 -29.49 -8.54 32.05
N GLY A 60 -29.60 -9.66 32.75
CA GLY A 60 -28.63 -10.76 32.76
C GLY A 60 -28.20 -11.13 34.18
N SER A 61 -27.79 -12.38 34.39
CA SER A 61 -27.33 -12.85 35.70
C SER A 61 -26.11 -12.05 36.18
N GLY A 62 -26.15 -11.51 37.40
CA GLY A 62 -25.06 -10.67 37.94
C GLY A 62 -24.88 -9.31 37.25
N SER A 63 -25.80 -8.87 36.39
CA SER A 63 -25.72 -7.54 35.78
C SER A 63 -25.96 -6.43 36.81
N TYR A 64 -25.25 -5.30 36.68
CA TYR A 64 -25.25 -4.20 37.65
C TYR A 64 -25.34 -2.84 36.96
N ALA A 65 -26.47 -2.14 37.13
CA ALA A 65 -26.66 -0.77 36.69
C ALA A 65 -26.68 0.14 37.93
N SER A 66 -25.59 0.86 38.18
CA SER A 66 -25.38 1.62 39.43
C SER A 66 -25.57 3.13 39.30
N SER A 67 -25.87 3.63 38.09
CA SER A 67 -26.07 5.05 37.78
C SER A 67 -27.44 5.33 37.13
N SER A 68 -27.93 6.57 37.25
CA SER A 68 -29.26 6.97 36.74
C SER A 68 -29.33 6.87 35.21
N ASN A 69 -30.47 6.41 34.68
CA ASN A 69 -30.67 6.21 33.24
C ASN A 69 -29.60 5.31 32.57
N SER A 70 -28.95 4.41 33.33
CA SER A 70 -27.93 3.48 32.81
C SER A 70 -28.52 2.09 32.55
N ILE A 71 -28.02 1.40 31.53
CA ILE A 71 -28.52 0.09 31.08
C ILE A 71 -27.36 -0.90 30.99
N ALA A 72 -27.35 -1.94 31.83
CA ALA A 72 -26.42 -3.05 31.77
C ALA A 72 -27.09 -4.28 31.11
N ILE A 73 -26.54 -4.75 29.98
CA ILE A 73 -27.09 -5.86 29.19
C ILE A 73 -26.08 -7.01 29.08
N GLY A 74 -26.50 -8.23 29.45
CA GLY A 74 -25.68 -9.42 29.48
C GLY A 74 -25.20 -9.78 30.90
N ALA A 75 -24.86 -11.06 31.10
CA ALA A 75 -24.41 -11.55 32.41
C ALA A 75 -23.12 -10.83 32.88
N ASN A 76 -23.08 -10.44 34.15
CA ASN A 76 -21.98 -9.68 34.77
C ASN A 76 -21.64 -8.34 34.07
N SER A 77 -22.53 -7.80 33.23
CA SER A 77 -22.34 -6.46 32.64
C SER A 77 -22.51 -5.38 33.71
N VAL A 78 -21.69 -4.33 33.66
CA VAL A 78 -21.70 -3.21 34.60
C VAL A 78 -21.92 -1.92 33.82
N ALA A 79 -22.92 -1.13 34.24
CA ALA A 79 -23.17 0.22 33.77
C ALA A 79 -23.04 1.18 34.97
N ASP A 80 -21.86 1.79 35.10
CA ASP A 80 -21.46 2.63 36.23
C ASP A 80 -21.65 4.13 35.98
N SER A 81 -22.04 4.52 34.77
CA SER A 81 -22.09 5.90 34.29
C SER A 81 -23.49 6.25 33.81
N SER A 82 -24.00 7.44 34.14
CA SER A 82 -25.35 7.87 33.77
C SER A 82 -25.51 8.01 32.25
N TYR A 83 -26.71 7.75 31.73
CA TYR A 83 -27.04 7.79 30.30
C TYR A 83 -26.19 6.86 29.40
N THR A 84 -25.74 5.71 29.92
CA THR A 84 -24.95 4.74 29.15
C THR A 84 -25.67 3.41 28.94
N VAL A 85 -25.37 2.73 27.84
CA VAL A 85 -25.71 1.32 27.62
C VAL A 85 -24.42 0.50 27.59
N SER A 86 -24.23 -0.39 28.56
CA SER A 86 -23.07 -1.26 28.69
C SER A 86 -23.44 -2.70 28.39
N VAL A 87 -22.74 -3.31 27.42
CA VAL A 87 -22.88 -4.73 27.07
C VAL A 87 -21.80 -5.61 27.71
N GLY A 88 -21.07 -5.09 28.70
CA GLY A 88 -19.91 -5.76 29.31
C GLY A 88 -19.46 -5.11 30.60
N ASN A 89 -18.20 -5.33 30.98
CA ASN A 89 -17.55 -4.67 32.12
C ASN A 89 -16.06 -4.41 31.79
N SER A 90 -15.29 -3.94 32.78
CA SER A 90 -13.88 -3.58 32.60
C SER A 90 -12.98 -4.72 32.08
N THR A 91 -13.30 -5.98 32.41
CA THR A 91 -12.54 -7.18 32.00
C THR A 91 -13.19 -7.91 30.82
N THR A 92 -14.52 -8.01 30.80
CA THR A 92 -15.30 -8.74 29.80
C THR A 92 -16.01 -7.78 28.85
N LYS A 93 -15.43 -7.57 27.65
CA LYS A 93 -16.02 -6.76 26.58
C LYS A 93 -16.65 -7.68 25.53
N ARG A 94 -17.88 -7.36 25.09
CA ARG A 94 -18.61 -8.16 24.08
C ARG A 94 -18.55 -7.49 22.70
N LYS A 95 -18.48 -8.28 21.64
CA LYS A 95 -18.65 -7.79 20.26
C LYS A 95 -20.13 -7.50 20.02
N ILE A 96 -20.44 -6.29 19.56
CA ILE A 96 -21.76 -5.97 19.00
C ILE A 96 -21.68 -6.29 17.50
N VAL A 97 -22.46 -7.28 17.05
CA VAL A 97 -22.46 -7.79 15.68
C VAL A 97 -23.84 -7.61 15.06
N ASN A 98 -23.93 -7.72 13.73
CA ASN A 98 -25.17 -7.51 12.95
C ASN A 98 -25.75 -6.08 13.09
N VAL A 99 -24.90 -5.09 13.37
CA VAL A 99 -25.23 -3.67 13.27
C VAL A 99 -25.14 -3.28 11.79
N ALA A 100 -26.18 -2.64 11.25
CA ALA A 100 -26.16 -2.10 9.90
C ALA A 100 -25.15 -0.94 9.78
N ALA A 101 -24.68 -0.65 8.57
CA ALA A 101 -23.80 0.50 8.34
C ALA A 101 -24.52 1.80 8.73
N GLY A 102 -23.98 2.52 9.73
CA GLY A 102 -24.54 3.77 10.20
C GLY A 102 -24.39 4.90 9.19
N ASN A 103 -25.29 5.88 9.17
CA ASN A 103 -25.14 7.05 8.32
C ASN A 103 -23.88 7.85 8.71
N THR A 104 -22.99 8.16 7.76
CA THR A 104 -21.71 8.87 8.01
C THR A 104 -21.79 10.38 7.73
N SER A 105 -22.99 10.92 7.51
CA SER A 105 -23.19 12.37 7.33
C SER A 105 -23.01 13.18 8.63
N TYR A 106 -22.67 14.47 8.47
CA TYR A 106 -22.42 15.39 9.58
C TYR A 106 -23.64 15.50 10.51
N GLY A 107 -23.43 15.31 11.81
CA GLY A 107 -24.50 15.30 12.82
C GLY A 107 -25.20 13.95 13.02
N SER A 108 -24.82 12.91 12.28
CA SER A 108 -25.30 11.55 12.55
C SER A 108 -24.92 11.06 13.95
N SER A 109 -25.83 10.31 14.57
CA SER A 109 -25.64 9.65 15.88
C SER A 109 -25.65 8.12 15.76
N ASP A 110 -25.55 7.58 14.54
CA ASP A 110 -25.54 6.14 14.30
C ASP A 110 -24.21 5.48 14.73
N ALA A 111 -24.27 4.20 15.10
CA ALA A 111 -23.07 3.42 15.39
C ALA A 111 -22.32 3.08 14.11
N VAL A 112 -21.06 3.54 13.99
CA VAL A 112 -20.17 3.20 12.87
C VAL A 112 -19.69 1.76 13.00
N THR A 113 -19.85 0.98 11.93
CA THR A 113 -19.41 -0.42 11.88
C THR A 113 -17.92 -0.55 11.58
N GLY A 114 -17.33 -1.70 11.93
CA GLY A 114 -15.93 -2.00 11.62
C GLY A 114 -15.60 -1.97 10.11
N GLY A 115 -16.56 -2.27 9.24
CA GLY A 115 -16.40 -2.17 7.79
C GLY A 115 -16.22 -0.73 7.31
N GLN A 116 -17.05 0.19 7.81
CA GLN A 116 -16.96 1.62 7.46
C GLN A 116 -15.68 2.28 7.98
N LEU A 117 -15.22 1.88 9.17
CA LEU A 117 -13.91 2.29 9.68
C LEU A 117 -12.76 1.71 8.85
N TYR A 118 -12.90 0.48 8.35
CA TYR A 118 -11.92 -0.13 7.43
C TYR A 118 -11.88 0.60 6.08
N GLU A 119 -13.02 0.90 5.46
CA GLU A 119 -13.12 1.72 4.24
C GLU A 119 -12.45 3.08 4.44
N THR A 120 -12.71 3.75 5.56
CA THR A 120 -12.06 5.02 5.94
C THR A 120 -10.54 4.85 6.07
N ASN A 121 -10.07 3.78 6.71
CA ASN A 121 -8.64 3.50 6.86
C ASN A 121 -7.95 3.17 5.52
N GLN A 122 -8.65 2.52 4.59
CA GLN A 122 -8.17 2.27 3.22
C GLN A 122 -8.05 3.60 2.45
N ALA A 123 -9.05 4.48 2.54
CA ALA A 123 -8.99 5.81 1.95
C ALA A 123 -7.82 6.65 2.52
N VAL A 124 -7.65 6.66 3.84
CA VAL A 124 -6.51 7.33 4.53
C VAL A 124 -5.17 6.74 4.09
N SER A 125 -5.07 5.43 3.88
CA SER A 125 -3.85 4.78 3.42
C SER A 125 -3.53 5.12 1.96
N SER A 126 -4.54 5.21 1.10
CA SER A 126 -4.41 5.71 -0.27
C SER A 126 -3.92 7.16 -0.30
N VAL A 127 -4.55 8.05 0.48
CA VAL A 127 -4.12 9.45 0.64
C VAL A 127 -2.68 9.55 1.14
N ARG A 128 -2.27 8.72 2.11
CA ARG A 128 -0.88 8.67 2.60
C ARG A 128 0.10 8.24 1.51
N ASN A 129 -0.27 7.26 0.68
CA ASN A 129 0.58 6.81 -0.44
C ASN A 129 0.71 7.92 -1.50
N THR A 130 -0.38 8.58 -1.88
CA THR A 130 -0.35 9.74 -2.78
C THR A 130 0.51 10.88 -2.23
N ALA A 131 0.38 11.18 -0.93
CA ALA A 131 1.21 12.20 -0.26
C ALA A 131 2.70 11.83 -0.24
N ASN A 132 3.03 10.56 0.02
CA ASN A 132 4.41 10.06 -0.03
C ASN A 132 5.00 10.12 -1.45
N SER A 133 4.22 9.78 -2.47
CA SER A 133 4.62 9.91 -3.88
C SER A 133 4.84 11.38 -4.27
N ALA A 134 3.93 12.28 -3.87
CA ALA A 134 4.09 13.72 -4.09
C ALA A 134 5.35 14.27 -3.38
N TYR A 135 5.61 13.85 -2.15
CA TYR A 135 6.83 14.20 -1.40
C TYR A 135 8.11 13.68 -2.10
N SER A 136 8.09 12.45 -2.60
CA SER A 136 9.21 11.86 -3.36
C SER A 136 9.49 12.61 -4.66
N THR A 137 8.44 12.97 -5.40
CA THR A 137 8.53 13.80 -6.62
C THR A 137 9.08 15.19 -6.30
N ALA A 138 8.60 15.84 -5.23
CA ALA A 138 9.11 17.14 -4.79
C ALA A 138 10.59 17.07 -4.36
N SER A 139 10.98 16.02 -3.62
CA SER A 139 12.38 15.78 -3.24
C SER A 139 13.28 15.56 -4.47
N THR A 140 12.82 14.79 -5.45
CA THR A 140 13.54 14.58 -6.72
C THR A 140 13.68 15.88 -7.51
N ALA A 141 12.61 16.67 -7.62
CA ALA A 141 12.64 17.99 -8.26
C ALA A 141 13.63 18.94 -7.56
N GLN A 142 13.67 18.91 -6.22
CA GLN A 142 14.63 19.70 -5.43
C GLN A 142 16.09 19.25 -5.64
N ILE A 143 16.35 17.95 -5.78
CA ILE A 143 17.68 17.40 -6.11
C ILE A 143 18.09 17.82 -7.52
N THR A 144 17.18 17.74 -8.50
CA THR A 144 17.42 18.20 -9.88
C THR A 144 17.71 19.70 -9.92
N ALA A 145 16.94 20.53 -9.19
CA ALA A 145 17.18 21.96 -9.09
C ALA A 145 18.53 22.29 -8.42
N ASN A 146 18.91 21.56 -7.37
CA ASN A 146 20.23 21.70 -6.75
C ASN A 146 21.38 21.26 -7.67
N THR A 147 21.16 20.25 -8.50
CA THR A 147 22.13 19.78 -9.51
C THR A 147 22.29 20.81 -10.61
N ALA A 148 21.18 21.36 -11.14
CA ALA A 148 21.19 22.45 -12.11
C ALA A 148 21.90 23.70 -11.57
N ARG A 149 21.64 24.09 -10.31
CA ARG A 149 22.36 25.18 -9.63
C ARG A 149 23.84 24.90 -9.51
N THR A 150 24.24 23.71 -9.04
CA THR A 150 25.65 23.32 -8.89
C THR A 150 26.39 23.31 -10.24
N ASN A 151 25.70 22.89 -11.31
CA ASN A 151 26.24 22.93 -12.68
C ASN A 151 26.40 24.37 -13.18
N ALA A 152 25.43 25.26 -12.91
CA ALA A 152 25.52 26.69 -13.24
C ALA A 152 26.66 27.37 -12.47
N ASP A 153 26.77 27.13 -11.15
CA ASP A 153 27.85 27.64 -10.29
C ASP A 153 29.21 27.13 -10.78
N SER A 154 29.30 25.87 -11.20
CA SER A 154 30.51 25.27 -11.78
C SER A 154 30.87 25.86 -13.16
N ALA A 155 29.87 26.15 -13.99
CA ALA A 155 30.07 26.81 -15.28
C ALA A 155 30.53 28.26 -15.11
N LEU A 156 29.92 29.01 -14.19
CA LEU A 156 30.32 30.37 -13.82
C LEU A 156 31.73 30.40 -13.23
N SER A 157 32.08 29.45 -12.37
CA SER A 157 33.44 29.31 -11.82
C SER A 157 34.47 29.04 -12.92
N LYS A 158 34.17 28.13 -13.86
CA LYS A 158 35.02 27.87 -15.04
C LYS A 158 35.16 29.10 -15.94
N ALA A 159 34.06 29.84 -16.19
CA ALA A 159 34.06 31.06 -16.99
C ALA A 159 34.89 32.17 -16.33
N ASN A 160 34.75 32.38 -15.02
CA ASN A 160 35.54 33.34 -14.25
C ASN A 160 37.03 32.95 -14.22
N THR A 161 37.34 31.65 -14.10
CA THR A 161 38.72 31.15 -14.18
C THR A 161 39.34 31.39 -15.55
N LEU A 162 38.57 31.18 -16.63
CA LEU A 162 39.00 31.46 -18.00
C LEU A 162 39.22 32.96 -18.23
N GLY A 163 38.31 33.81 -17.75
CA GLY A 163 38.44 35.28 -17.82
C GLY A 163 39.60 35.84 -16.99
N GLY A 164 39.98 35.19 -15.89
CA GLY A 164 41.18 35.55 -15.11
C GLY A 164 42.50 35.16 -15.79
N LEU A 165 42.49 34.12 -16.63
CA LEU A 165 43.66 33.63 -17.37
C LEU A 165 43.85 34.35 -18.72
N LEU A 166 42.77 34.73 -19.40
CA LEU A 166 42.80 35.35 -20.71
C LEU A 166 41.80 36.51 -20.79
N SER A 167 42.28 37.74 -20.61
CA SER A 167 41.44 38.94 -20.72
C SER A 167 41.91 39.84 -21.87
N GLN A 168 41.00 40.07 -22.83
CA GLN A 168 41.20 41.09 -23.85
C GLN A 168 40.56 42.40 -23.36
N ALA A 169 41.39 43.39 -23.03
CA ALA A 169 40.93 44.63 -22.37
C ALA A 169 40.12 45.57 -23.29
N SER A 170 40.16 45.36 -24.61
CA SER A 170 39.39 46.08 -25.63
C SER A 170 39.48 45.32 -26.95
N THR A 171 38.48 45.43 -27.83
CA THR A 171 38.44 44.79 -29.15
C THR A 171 39.62 45.14 -30.07
N SER A 172 40.32 46.24 -29.81
CA SER A 172 41.55 46.66 -30.50
C SER A 172 42.82 46.59 -29.62
N GLY A 173 42.74 46.02 -28.42
CA GLY A 173 43.81 46.06 -27.40
C GLY A 173 44.53 44.73 -27.19
N ASN A 174 45.71 44.80 -26.57
CA ASN A 174 46.55 43.64 -26.23
C ASN A 174 45.79 42.60 -25.40
N VAL A 175 45.93 41.33 -25.79
CA VAL A 175 45.47 40.17 -25.01
C VAL A 175 46.39 40.00 -23.81
N ARG A 176 45.86 40.17 -22.59
CA ARG A 176 46.62 39.98 -21.34
C ARG A 176 46.48 38.54 -20.87
N LEU A 177 47.59 37.81 -20.87
CA LEU A 177 47.72 36.49 -20.25
C LEU A 177 47.97 36.67 -18.74
N GLY A 178 47.11 36.10 -17.90
CA GLY A 178 47.24 36.17 -16.44
C GLY A 178 46.93 37.54 -15.82
N GLY A 179 46.18 38.41 -16.51
CA GLY A 179 45.88 39.78 -16.02
C GLY A 179 45.12 39.86 -14.68
N GLY A 180 44.50 38.77 -14.22
CA GLY A 180 43.89 38.65 -12.90
C GLY A 180 44.77 37.97 -11.83
N ASN A 181 45.98 37.52 -12.18
CA ASN A 181 46.90 36.82 -11.26
C ASN A 181 48.04 37.75 -10.82
N SER A 182 48.32 37.80 -9.52
CA SER A 182 49.39 38.61 -8.91
C SER A 182 50.79 37.98 -8.97
N GLY A 183 50.96 36.87 -9.69
CA GLY A 183 52.23 36.14 -9.80
C GLY A 183 53.20 36.79 -10.80
N ALA A 184 54.49 36.85 -10.46
CA ALA A 184 55.53 37.49 -11.27
C ALA A 184 56.06 36.64 -12.45
N VAL A 185 55.58 35.41 -12.64
CA VAL A 185 56.10 34.44 -13.63
C VAL A 185 54.94 33.77 -14.38
N LEU A 186 55.02 33.75 -15.71
CA LEU A 186 54.10 32.99 -16.56
C LEU A 186 54.61 31.55 -16.75
N ASP A 187 54.02 30.59 -16.05
CA ASP A 187 54.33 29.17 -16.20
C ASP A 187 53.54 28.54 -17.37
N VAL A 188 54.26 28.07 -18.39
CA VAL A 188 53.69 27.46 -19.61
C VAL A 188 53.77 25.93 -19.62
N ARG A 189 53.89 25.26 -18.47
CA ARG A 189 53.83 23.79 -18.39
C ARG A 189 52.41 23.24 -18.59
N ASN A 190 52.29 21.95 -18.91
CA ASN A 190 50.99 21.24 -18.92
C ASN A 190 50.65 20.68 -17.52
N SER A 191 49.48 20.05 -17.37
CA SER A 191 49.03 19.42 -16.12
C SER A 191 49.92 18.28 -15.61
N ALA A 192 50.83 17.76 -16.45
CA ALA A 192 51.85 16.77 -16.08
C ALA A 192 53.24 17.40 -15.83
N ASN A 193 53.30 18.72 -15.61
CA ASN A 193 54.54 19.51 -15.43
C ASN A 193 55.53 19.47 -16.62
N ALA A 194 55.12 19.03 -17.81
CA ALA A 194 55.95 19.07 -19.01
C ALA A 194 55.94 20.46 -19.65
N ASN A 195 57.12 20.97 -20.03
CA ASN A 195 57.30 22.26 -20.70
C ASN A 195 56.58 22.26 -22.07
N ARG A 196 55.72 23.26 -22.32
CA ARG A 196 55.13 23.46 -23.66
C ARG A 196 56.02 24.38 -24.51
N LYS A 197 56.06 24.13 -25.81
CA LYS A 197 56.72 25.01 -26.79
C LYS A 197 55.84 26.26 -27.01
N ILE A 198 56.44 27.44 -26.97
CA ILE A 198 55.80 28.69 -27.41
C ILE A 198 56.18 28.89 -28.88
N THR A 199 55.21 28.87 -29.78
CA THR A 199 55.39 29.04 -31.24
C THR A 199 54.70 30.32 -31.71
N GLY A 200 55.23 30.97 -32.74
CA GLY A 200 54.69 32.25 -33.25
C GLY A 200 55.21 33.50 -32.52
N VAL A 201 56.27 33.37 -31.73
CA VAL A 201 57.03 34.53 -31.21
C VAL A 201 57.74 35.20 -32.41
N ALA A 202 57.49 36.49 -32.62
CA ALA A 202 58.18 37.28 -33.64
C ALA A 202 59.67 37.45 -33.31
N ASP A 203 60.49 37.81 -34.30
CA ASP A 203 61.90 38.15 -34.04
C ASP A 203 61.96 39.43 -33.21
N ALA A 204 62.55 39.36 -32.02
CA ALA A 204 62.69 40.45 -31.07
C ALA A 204 63.63 41.55 -31.58
N THR A 205 63.38 42.80 -31.21
CA THR A 205 64.35 43.88 -31.41
C THR A 205 65.51 43.71 -30.42
N LEU A 206 66.66 43.26 -30.90
CA LEU A 206 67.84 42.99 -30.07
C LEU A 206 68.55 44.30 -29.66
N SER A 207 68.38 44.70 -28.40
CA SER A 207 69.07 45.85 -27.79
C SER A 207 69.40 45.56 -26.32
N ALA A 208 70.28 46.37 -25.72
CA ALA A 208 70.66 46.24 -24.31
C ALA A 208 69.51 46.49 -23.31
N THR A 209 68.37 47.03 -23.76
CA THR A 209 67.18 47.33 -22.95
C THR A 209 65.95 46.51 -23.37
N SER A 210 66.10 45.56 -24.30
CA SER A 210 64.99 44.77 -24.82
C SER A 210 64.49 43.77 -23.78
N THR A 211 63.18 43.82 -23.50
CA THR A 211 62.46 42.85 -22.65
C THR A 211 61.66 41.85 -23.48
N GLU A 212 61.89 41.79 -24.80
CA GLU A 212 61.20 40.90 -25.73
C GLU A 212 61.77 39.49 -25.70
N ALA A 213 60.93 38.48 -25.90
CA ALA A 213 61.38 37.09 -25.97
C ALA A 213 62.07 36.82 -27.32
N VAL A 214 63.36 36.50 -27.30
CA VAL A 214 64.11 36.18 -28.52
C VAL A 214 63.61 34.89 -29.19
N SER A 215 63.48 34.91 -30.51
CA SER A 215 63.00 33.76 -31.27
C SER A 215 64.10 32.68 -31.40
N GLY A 216 63.70 31.43 -31.64
CA GLY A 216 64.63 30.33 -31.90
C GLY A 216 65.53 30.57 -33.14
N LYS A 217 65.05 31.37 -34.10
CA LYS A 217 65.81 31.81 -35.29
C LYS A 217 66.94 32.77 -34.89
N GLN A 218 66.68 33.71 -33.98
CA GLN A 218 67.68 34.65 -33.49
C GLN A 218 68.75 33.95 -32.65
N LEU A 219 68.36 33.04 -31.75
CA LEU A 219 69.31 32.25 -30.98
C LEU A 219 70.19 31.35 -31.88
N ASN A 220 69.62 30.79 -32.97
CA ASN A 220 70.38 30.03 -33.96
C ASN A 220 71.41 30.92 -34.70
N ALA A 221 71.01 32.14 -35.12
CA ALA A 221 71.94 33.11 -35.71
C ALA A 221 73.08 33.48 -34.75
N THR A 222 72.79 33.73 -33.47
CA THR A 222 73.81 33.98 -32.43
C THR A 222 74.75 32.79 -32.25
N ASN A 223 74.21 31.55 -32.19
CA ASN A 223 75.02 30.33 -32.07
C ASN A 223 75.89 30.07 -33.32
N SER A 224 75.40 30.42 -34.50
CA SER A 224 76.17 30.35 -35.75
C SER A 224 77.34 31.32 -35.73
N ASN A 225 77.12 32.57 -35.28
CA ASN A 225 78.18 33.56 -35.09
C ASN A 225 79.20 33.12 -34.03
N LEU A 226 78.76 32.53 -32.91
CA LEU A 226 79.64 31.96 -31.89
C LEU A 226 80.48 30.79 -32.42
N THR A 227 79.90 29.96 -33.30
CA THR A 227 80.60 28.84 -33.96
C THR A 227 81.68 29.36 -34.92
N ALA A 228 81.38 30.42 -35.69
CA ALA A 228 82.36 31.09 -36.54
C ALA A 228 83.52 31.70 -35.72
N ALA A 229 83.20 32.40 -34.61
CA ALA A 229 84.20 32.95 -33.70
C ALA A 229 85.10 31.86 -33.07
N ARG A 230 84.53 30.70 -32.74
CA ARG A 230 85.27 29.55 -32.20
C ARG A 230 86.23 28.94 -33.24
N SER A 231 85.81 28.81 -34.51
CA SER A 231 86.67 28.34 -35.59
C SER A 231 87.91 29.24 -35.81
N VAL A 232 87.75 30.56 -35.65
CA VAL A 232 88.86 31.53 -35.67
C VAL A 232 89.81 31.32 -34.47
N ALA A 233 89.27 31.07 -33.27
CA ALA A 233 90.08 30.78 -32.08
C ALA A 233 90.84 29.45 -32.18
N ASP A 234 90.21 28.39 -32.70
CA ASP A 234 90.86 27.09 -32.94
C ASP A 234 91.98 27.21 -33.98
N SER A 235 91.80 28.04 -35.01
CA SER A 235 92.85 28.35 -36.00
C SER A 235 94.04 29.10 -35.38
N ALA A 236 93.80 30.02 -34.45
CA ALA A 236 94.85 30.72 -33.71
C ALA A 236 95.64 29.77 -32.79
N LYS A 237 94.97 28.78 -32.19
CA LYS A 237 95.58 27.73 -31.35
C LYS A 237 96.60 26.89 -32.13
N VAL A 238 96.24 26.42 -33.33
CA VAL A 238 97.11 25.59 -34.18
C VAL A 238 98.44 26.32 -34.51
N ASN A 239 98.38 27.62 -34.75
CA ASN A 239 99.58 28.43 -35.00
C ASN A 239 100.52 28.52 -33.77
N ALA A 240 99.96 28.57 -32.56
CA ALA A 240 100.73 28.57 -31.32
C ALA A 240 101.38 27.20 -31.04
N ASP A 241 100.65 26.10 -31.27
CA ASP A 241 101.14 24.74 -31.05
C ASP A 241 102.34 24.42 -31.98
N SER A 242 102.35 24.96 -33.21
CA SER A 242 103.47 24.85 -34.18
C SER A 242 104.75 25.56 -33.71
N ALA A 243 104.63 26.70 -33.03
CA ALA A 243 105.77 27.42 -32.47
C ALA A 243 106.39 26.69 -31.25
N LEU A 244 105.54 26.11 -30.39
CA LEU A 244 105.98 25.35 -29.22
C LEU A 244 106.77 24.08 -29.59
N SER A 245 106.37 23.40 -30.66
CA SER A 245 107.03 22.16 -31.11
C SER A 245 108.51 22.35 -31.49
N LYS A 246 108.89 23.52 -32.01
CA LYS A 246 110.29 23.85 -32.35
C LYS A 246 111.17 24.20 -31.14
N ALA A 247 110.58 24.59 -30.01
CA ALA A 247 111.32 24.91 -28.79
C ALA A 247 111.65 23.65 -27.96
N ASN A 248 110.80 22.63 -28.01
CA ASN A 248 110.91 21.43 -27.17
C ASN A 248 112.01 20.44 -27.61
N THR A 249 112.52 20.53 -28.84
CA THR A 249 113.59 19.64 -29.34
C THR A 249 114.96 19.92 -28.72
N LEU A 250 115.21 21.13 -28.18
CA LEU A 250 116.50 21.48 -27.59
C LEU A 250 116.57 21.17 -26.08
N THR A 251 115.43 21.12 -25.40
CA THR A 251 115.29 20.79 -23.95
C THR A 251 115.28 19.29 -23.64
N GLY A 252 115.22 18.41 -24.65
CA GLY A 252 115.00 16.97 -24.46
C GLY A 252 116.21 16.15 -23.97
N LEU A 253 117.44 16.63 -24.15
CA LEU A 253 118.66 15.81 -23.96
C LEU A 253 119.34 15.99 -22.59
N LEU A 254 119.42 17.22 -22.05
CA LEU A 254 119.99 17.51 -20.74
C LEU A 254 119.07 18.47 -19.98
N SER A 255 118.77 18.17 -18.71
CA SER A 255 118.12 19.13 -17.81
C SER A 255 118.76 19.13 -16.43
N GLN A 256 119.12 20.32 -15.95
CA GLN A 256 119.63 20.58 -14.60
C GLN A 256 118.69 21.60 -13.96
N ALA A 257 117.97 21.19 -12.92
CA ALA A 257 116.92 22.01 -12.32
C ALA A 257 117.46 23.18 -11.45
N SER A 258 118.74 23.10 -11.04
CA SER A 258 119.46 24.13 -10.28
C SER A 258 120.96 23.85 -10.34
N ALA A 259 121.80 24.88 -10.22
CA ALA A 259 123.26 24.74 -10.17
C ALA A 259 123.77 23.82 -9.03
N SER A 260 122.96 23.61 -7.98
CA SER A 260 123.21 22.68 -6.86
C SER A 260 122.26 21.47 -6.84
N GLY A 261 121.41 21.31 -7.86
CA GLY A 261 120.41 20.24 -7.95
C GLY A 261 120.84 19.07 -8.83
N ASN A 262 120.24 17.90 -8.60
CA ASN A 262 120.50 16.67 -9.34
C ASN A 262 120.38 16.88 -10.87
N VAL A 263 121.44 16.52 -11.60
CA VAL A 263 121.43 16.49 -13.07
C VAL A 263 120.57 15.31 -13.53
N ARG A 264 119.53 15.58 -14.33
CA ARG A 264 118.66 14.54 -14.89
C ARG A 264 119.04 14.27 -16.34
N VAL A 265 119.61 13.08 -16.59
CA VAL A 265 119.92 12.60 -17.94
C VAL A 265 118.65 11.98 -18.54
N GLY A 266 118.20 12.46 -19.70
CA GLY A 266 117.07 11.90 -20.43
C GLY A 266 115.68 12.16 -19.83
N ALA A 267 115.49 13.28 -19.11
CA ALA A 267 114.24 13.59 -18.39
C ALA A 267 112.95 13.60 -19.23
N SER A 268 113.06 13.74 -20.56
CA SER A 268 111.93 13.75 -21.51
C SER A 268 111.81 12.47 -22.35
N ASN A 269 112.64 11.46 -22.11
CA ASN A 269 112.59 10.18 -22.83
C ASN A 269 111.68 9.21 -22.07
N SER A 270 110.62 8.70 -22.73
CA SER A 270 109.66 7.76 -22.14
C SER A 270 110.15 6.31 -22.02
N GLY A 271 111.45 6.07 -22.19
CA GLY A 271 112.06 4.75 -22.05
C GLY A 271 112.20 4.36 -20.58
N THR A 272 111.76 3.14 -20.23
CA THR A 272 111.88 2.58 -18.86
C THR A 272 113.30 2.12 -18.50
N VAL A 273 114.26 2.24 -19.43
CA VAL A 273 115.64 1.77 -19.29
C VAL A 273 116.61 2.91 -19.55
N LEU A 274 117.45 3.23 -18.56
CA LEU A 274 118.60 4.13 -18.72
C LEU A 274 119.77 3.33 -19.32
N ASP A 275 119.94 3.42 -20.63
CA ASP A 275 120.99 2.70 -21.35
C ASP A 275 122.32 3.46 -21.35
N VAL A 276 123.26 3.03 -20.50
CA VAL A 276 124.56 3.67 -20.30
C VAL A 276 125.67 3.08 -21.18
N ARG A 277 125.39 2.77 -22.45
CA ARG A 277 126.40 2.32 -23.44
C ARG A 277 127.21 3.47 -24.05
N ASN A 278 128.39 3.19 -24.61
CA ASN A 278 129.19 4.16 -25.40
C ASN A 278 128.85 4.06 -26.91
N ASN A 279 129.44 4.90 -27.76
CA ASN A 279 129.25 4.83 -29.21
C ASN A 279 129.84 3.54 -29.86
N ALA A 280 130.68 2.80 -29.13
CA ALA A 280 131.12 1.44 -29.44
C ALA A 280 130.26 0.34 -28.79
N ASN A 281 129.08 0.70 -28.26
CA ASN A 281 128.04 -0.17 -27.71
C ASN A 281 128.39 -1.00 -26.45
N ALA A 282 129.42 -0.65 -25.68
CA ALA A 282 129.82 -1.34 -24.45
C ALA A 282 129.09 -0.85 -23.19
N SER A 283 128.54 -1.77 -22.39
CA SER A 283 127.79 -1.50 -21.15
C SER A 283 128.66 -0.99 -19.99
N ARG A 284 128.07 -0.20 -19.08
CA ARG A 284 128.73 0.36 -17.88
C ARG A 284 128.04 -0.12 -16.60
N LYS A 285 128.81 -0.31 -15.51
CA LYS A 285 128.28 -0.74 -14.19
C LYS A 285 127.66 0.43 -13.42
N ILE A 286 126.64 0.12 -12.60
CA ILE A 286 126.12 1.01 -11.56
C ILE A 286 126.55 0.43 -10.20
N THR A 287 127.35 1.16 -9.43
CA THR A 287 127.91 0.70 -8.15
C THR A 287 127.58 1.70 -7.03
N GLY A 288 127.16 1.19 -5.86
CA GLY A 288 126.91 2.01 -4.67
C GLY A 288 125.44 2.14 -4.24
N VAL A 289 124.66 1.06 -4.28
CA VAL A 289 123.27 1.01 -3.76
C VAL A 289 123.26 0.37 -2.37
N ALA A 290 122.50 0.94 -1.42
CA ALA A 290 122.45 0.53 -0.02
C ALA A 290 121.16 -0.26 0.35
N ASP A 291 121.17 -0.99 1.47
CA ASP A 291 119.98 -1.65 2.05
C ASP A 291 118.89 -0.59 2.35
N ALA A 292 117.70 -0.77 1.78
CA ALA A 292 116.57 0.16 1.96
C ALA A 292 116.00 0.14 3.39
N VAL A 293 115.29 1.19 3.79
CA VAL A 293 114.48 1.16 5.02
C VAL A 293 113.07 0.63 4.70
N LEU A 294 112.72 -0.55 5.22
CA LEU A 294 111.38 -1.12 5.09
C LEU A 294 110.34 -0.28 5.84
N SER A 295 109.63 0.56 5.10
CA SER A 295 108.43 1.28 5.55
C SER A 295 107.35 1.18 4.47
N ALA A 296 106.13 1.59 4.80
CA ALA A 296 105.05 1.72 3.79
C ALA A 296 105.30 2.83 2.74
N THR A 297 106.44 3.53 2.79
CA THR A 297 106.76 4.71 1.98
C THR A 297 108.13 4.67 1.29
N SER A 298 108.88 3.56 1.38
CA SER A 298 110.21 3.49 0.73
C SER A 298 110.09 3.24 -0.78
N THR A 299 110.77 4.09 -1.56
CA THR A 299 111.00 3.95 -3.01
C THR A 299 112.44 3.56 -3.32
N GLU A 300 113.23 3.22 -2.30
CA GLU A 300 114.60 2.74 -2.44
C GLU A 300 114.58 1.33 -3.05
N ALA A 301 115.66 0.95 -3.73
CA ALA A 301 115.80 -0.41 -4.22
C ALA A 301 115.99 -1.37 -3.04
N VAL A 302 114.90 -2.02 -2.59
CA VAL A 302 114.94 -3.01 -1.52
C VAL A 302 115.95 -4.11 -1.86
N SER A 303 116.82 -4.44 -0.91
CA SER A 303 117.77 -5.53 -1.11
C SER A 303 117.05 -6.87 -0.98
N GLY A 304 117.59 -7.93 -1.60
CA GLY A 304 116.95 -9.26 -1.63
C GLY A 304 116.69 -9.88 -0.25
N LYS A 305 117.25 -9.30 0.82
CA LYS A 305 117.10 -9.69 2.22
C LYS A 305 115.70 -9.42 2.81
N GLN A 306 114.91 -8.53 2.22
CA GLN A 306 113.83 -7.83 2.93
C GLN A 306 112.41 -8.42 2.80
N LEU A 307 112.12 -9.26 1.80
CA LEU A 307 110.74 -9.61 1.43
C LEU A 307 110.10 -10.79 2.21
N ASN A 308 110.91 -11.64 2.85
CA ASN A 308 110.44 -12.96 3.35
C ASN A 308 109.50 -12.89 4.57
N ALA A 309 109.68 -11.92 5.48
CA ALA A 309 109.10 -11.94 6.82
C ALA A 309 107.58 -11.67 6.91
N THR A 310 106.97 -11.01 5.91
CA THR A 310 105.61 -10.46 6.02
C THR A 310 104.49 -11.51 5.99
N ASN A 311 104.74 -12.70 5.44
CA ASN A 311 103.67 -13.58 4.95
C ASN A 311 102.92 -14.41 6.02
N SER A 312 103.41 -14.49 7.26
CA SER A 312 102.90 -15.45 8.27
C SER A 312 101.65 -15.01 9.06
N ASN A 313 101.33 -13.71 9.11
CA ASN A 313 100.37 -13.17 10.09
C ASN A 313 98.88 -13.31 9.73
N VAL A 314 98.53 -13.66 8.49
CA VAL A 314 97.15 -13.55 7.96
C VAL A 314 96.23 -14.71 8.36
N THR A 315 96.79 -15.87 8.72
CA THR A 315 96.03 -17.13 8.87
C THR A 315 95.05 -17.15 10.05
N THR A 316 95.33 -16.42 11.13
CA THR A 316 94.63 -16.55 12.44
C THR A 316 93.18 -16.06 12.43
N ALA A 317 92.81 -15.11 11.55
CA ALA A 317 91.53 -14.40 11.63
C ALA A 317 90.27 -15.22 11.25
N ARG A 318 90.43 -16.40 10.64
CA ARG A 318 89.34 -17.12 9.95
C ARG A 318 88.43 -17.96 10.87
N SER A 319 88.89 -18.32 12.07
CA SER A 319 88.24 -19.36 12.91
C SER A 319 86.98 -18.92 13.68
N VAL A 320 86.70 -17.62 13.80
CA VAL A 320 85.64 -17.11 14.71
C VAL A 320 84.23 -17.18 14.10
N ALA A 321 84.13 -17.24 12.76
CA ALA A 321 82.85 -17.10 12.06
C ALA A 321 81.90 -18.30 12.16
N ASP A 322 82.42 -19.53 12.30
CA ASP A 322 81.61 -20.75 12.11
C ASP A 322 80.67 -21.09 13.29
N THR A 323 80.92 -20.55 14.50
CA THR A 323 80.18 -20.93 15.71
C THR A 323 78.74 -20.38 15.77
N ALA A 324 78.46 -19.27 15.09
CA ALA A 324 77.16 -18.59 15.19
C ALA A 324 75.99 -19.34 14.50
N LYS A 325 76.31 -20.28 13.59
CA LYS A 325 75.32 -20.91 12.70
C LYS A 325 74.44 -21.97 13.38
N THR A 326 74.99 -22.71 14.35
CA THR A 326 74.38 -23.96 14.88
C THR A 326 73.15 -23.74 15.78
N ASN A 327 73.00 -22.55 16.38
CA ASN A 327 71.94 -22.30 17.38
C ASN A 327 70.54 -22.08 16.78
N ALA A 328 70.42 -21.75 15.49
CA ALA A 328 69.14 -21.44 14.86
C ALA A 328 68.27 -22.69 14.60
N ASP A 329 68.88 -23.81 14.22
CA ASP A 329 68.16 -24.98 13.70
C ASP A 329 67.39 -25.76 14.79
N SER A 330 67.76 -25.64 16.07
CA SER A 330 67.12 -26.37 17.18
C SER A 330 65.76 -25.81 17.63
N ALA A 331 65.40 -24.57 17.23
CA ALA A 331 64.15 -23.94 17.65
C ALA A 331 62.92 -24.43 16.86
N LEU A 332 63.11 -24.84 15.60
CA LEU A 332 62.02 -25.12 14.67
C LEU A 332 61.30 -26.45 14.93
N THR A 333 62.00 -27.46 15.50
CA THR A 333 61.47 -28.83 15.62
C THR A 333 60.47 -29.02 16.77
N LYS A 334 60.47 -28.15 17.79
CA LYS A 334 59.61 -28.28 18.98
C LYS A 334 58.20 -27.69 18.83
N ALA A 335 57.93 -26.92 17.78
CA ALA A 335 56.66 -26.20 17.60
C ALA A 335 55.52 -27.07 17.00
N ASN A 336 55.85 -28.18 16.31
CA ASN A 336 54.88 -28.92 15.49
C ASN A 336 54.09 -30.04 16.22
N THR A 337 54.31 -30.26 17.52
CA THR A 337 53.75 -31.43 18.26
C THR A 337 52.71 -31.10 19.35
N LEU A 338 52.27 -29.83 19.49
CA LEU A 338 51.33 -29.43 20.55
C LEU A 338 49.91 -29.02 20.07
N SER A 339 49.69 -28.78 18.77
CA SER A 339 48.42 -28.25 18.21
C SER A 339 47.29 -29.29 18.01
N GLY A 340 47.29 -30.36 18.81
CA GLY A 340 46.47 -31.56 18.58
C GLY A 340 45.41 -31.93 19.62
N LEU A 341 45.49 -31.47 20.88
CA LEU A 341 44.72 -32.15 21.94
C LEU A 341 44.12 -31.32 23.09
N LEU A 342 44.40 -30.01 23.27
CA LEU A 342 43.59 -29.06 24.06
C LEU A 342 44.22 -27.65 23.99
N SER A 343 43.40 -26.59 23.85
CA SER A 343 43.85 -25.20 24.01
C SER A 343 42.69 -24.33 24.53
N GLN A 344 43.00 -23.37 25.41
CA GLN A 344 42.03 -22.46 26.02
C GLN A 344 42.25 -21.04 25.51
N THR A 345 41.32 -20.52 24.71
CA THR A 345 41.48 -19.23 24.00
C THR A 345 41.35 -17.99 24.91
N SER A 346 40.83 -18.13 26.14
CA SER A 346 40.80 -17.05 27.13
C SER A 346 40.62 -17.58 28.56
N ALA A 347 41.23 -16.90 29.54
CA ALA A 347 41.12 -17.21 30.96
C ALA A 347 39.70 -17.02 31.56
N SER A 348 38.75 -16.49 30.78
CA SER A 348 37.33 -16.37 31.13
C SER A 348 36.38 -17.15 30.20
N GLY A 349 36.92 -18.05 29.36
CA GLY A 349 36.15 -18.84 28.39
C GLY A 349 36.28 -20.36 28.58
N ASN A 350 35.24 -21.09 28.19
CA ASN A 350 35.12 -22.55 28.35
C ASN A 350 36.25 -23.32 27.65
N VAL A 351 36.81 -24.33 28.33
CA VAL A 351 37.73 -25.31 27.73
C VAL A 351 36.93 -26.30 26.88
N ARG A 352 37.21 -26.35 25.56
CA ARG A 352 36.62 -27.33 24.65
C ARG A 352 37.52 -28.56 24.50
N LEU A 353 36.99 -29.74 24.83
CA LEU A 353 37.65 -31.02 24.56
C LEU A 353 37.23 -31.53 23.17
N GLY A 354 38.22 -31.88 22.33
CA GLY A 354 38.00 -32.60 21.07
C GLY A 354 37.69 -31.76 19.82
N GLU A 355 38.03 -30.47 19.77
CA GLU A 355 37.64 -29.53 18.68
C GLU A 355 37.96 -29.99 17.23
N LYS A 356 38.96 -30.86 17.02
CA LYS A 356 39.30 -31.42 15.70
C LYS A 356 38.80 -32.86 15.45
N ASN A 357 38.08 -33.47 16.41
CA ASN A 357 37.53 -34.81 16.27
C ASN A 357 36.04 -34.72 15.89
N SER A 358 35.68 -35.17 14.69
CA SER A 358 34.34 -35.01 14.09
C SER A 358 33.27 -36.02 14.57
N GLY A 359 33.53 -36.77 15.64
CA GLY A 359 32.61 -37.77 16.18
C GLY A 359 31.59 -37.20 17.17
N THR A 360 30.36 -37.70 17.14
CA THR A 360 29.28 -37.28 18.06
C THR A 360 29.33 -37.94 19.44
N VAL A 361 30.33 -38.80 19.70
CA VAL A 361 30.49 -39.56 20.95
C VAL A 361 31.87 -39.29 21.55
N LEU A 362 31.90 -38.75 22.78
CA LEU A 362 33.11 -38.62 23.57
C LEU A 362 33.34 -39.88 24.40
N ASP A 363 34.23 -40.77 23.93
CA ASP A 363 34.57 -41.98 24.68
C ASP A 363 35.58 -41.68 25.80
N VAL A 364 35.08 -41.67 27.04
CA VAL A 364 35.88 -41.43 28.24
C VAL A 364 36.42 -42.71 28.88
N ARG A 365 36.33 -43.88 28.23
CA ARG A 365 36.90 -45.15 28.73
C ARG A 365 38.42 -45.11 28.79
N ASN A 366 38.99 -45.86 29.73
CA ASN A 366 40.45 -45.97 29.84
C ASN A 366 41.04 -46.91 28.78
N SER A 367 42.36 -47.01 28.71
CA SER A 367 43.07 -47.91 27.79
C SER A 367 42.81 -49.41 28.05
N ALA A 368 42.13 -49.76 29.15
CA ALA A 368 41.61 -51.09 29.44
C ALA A 368 40.09 -51.21 29.16
N ASN A 369 39.52 -50.25 28.42
CA ASN A 369 38.11 -50.16 28.01
C ASN A 369 37.08 -50.06 29.16
N ALA A 370 37.50 -49.72 30.38
CA ALA A 370 36.63 -49.54 31.52
C ALA A 370 36.05 -48.11 31.58
N SER A 371 34.75 -47.99 31.88
CA SER A 371 34.03 -46.72 32.04
C SER A 371 34.62 -45.89 33.19
N ARG A 372 35.00 -44.64 32.91
CA ARG A 372 35.44 -43.69 33.93
C ARG A 372 34.26 -42.96 34.57
N LYS A 373 34.32 -42.74 35.88
CA LYS A 373 33.35 -41.93 36.62
C LYS A 373 33.64 -40.44 36.37
N ILE A 374 32.67 -39.71 35.82
CA ILE A 374 32.73 -38.25 35.71
C ILE A 374 32.26 -37.66 37.05
N THR A 375 33.09 -36.86 37.70
CA THR A 375 32.81 -36.24 39.01
C THR A 375 33.01 -34.74 38.96
N GLY A 376 32.20 -33.97 39.70
CA GLY A 376 32.23 -32.49 39.66
C GLY A 376 31.16 -31.86 38.76
N VAL A 377 30.22 -32.66 38.25
CA VAL A 377 29.03 -32.17 37.53
C VAL A 377 28.02 -31.59 38.55
N VAL A 378 27.50 -30.40 38.28
CA VAL A 378 26.49 -29.71 39.08
C VAL A 378 25.09 -30.25 38.74
N ASP A 379 24.14 -30.19 39.69
CA ASP A 379 22.75 -30.60 39.45
C ASP A 379 22.11 -29.73 38.34
N ALA A 380 21.66 -30.38 37.27
CA ALA A 380 21.11 -29.74 36.08
C ALA A 380 19.74 -29.07 36.33
N ALA A 381 19.45 -27.96 35.66
CA ALA A 381 18.09 -27.44 35.63
C ALA A 381 17.21 -28.36 34.76
N LEU A 382 16.28 -29.09 35.39
CA LEU A 382 15.42 -30.07 34.72
C LEU A 382 14.28 -29.34 33.96
N SER A 383 14.39 -29.29 32.63
CA SER A 383 13.34 -28.80 31.72
C SER A 383 13.21 -29.73 30.51
N SER A 384 12.14 -29.58 29.73
CA SER A 384 11.89 -30.35 28.50
C SER A 384 12.88 -30.06 27.35
N THR A 385 13.79 -29.10 27.51
CA THR A 385 14.80 -28.71 26.52
C THR A 385 16.24 -28.77 27.05
N SER A 386 16.44 -29.23 28.29
CA SER A 386 17.75 -29.28 28.93
C SER A 386 18.61 -30.40 28.34
N THR A 387 19.83 -30.06 27.91
CA THR A 387 20.86 -31.02 27.43
C THR A 387 21.98 -31.24 28.45
N ASP A 388 21.80 -30.75 29.68
CA ASP A 388 22.80 -30.86 30.74
C ASP A 388 22.83 -32.27 31.34
N ALA A 389 24.00 -32.70 31.80
CA ALA A 389 24.19 -34.02 32.39
C ALA A 389 23.56 -34.10 33.80
N VAL A 390 22.44 -34.81 33.92
CA VAL A 390 21.75 -35.03 35.20
C VAL A 390 22.62 -35.84 36.18
N THR A 391 22.62 -35.45 37.46
CA THR A 391 23.41 -36.14 38.48
C THR A 391 22.65 -37.33 39.07
N GLY A 392 23.38 -38.27 39.67
CA GLY A 392 22.78 -39.42 40.37
C GLY A 392 21.84 -39.02 41.54
N ARG A 393 21.98 -37.81 42.10
CA ARG A 393 21.06 -37.26 43.11
C ARG A 393 19.68 -37.00 42.50
N GLN A 394 19.66 -36.38 41.30
CA GLN A 394 18.43 -36.01 40.60
C GLN A 394 17.67 -37.24 40.11
N LEU A 395 18.38 -38.25 39.59
CA LEU A 395 17.76 -39.51 39.18
C LEU A 395 17.17 -40.30 40.38
N ASN A 396 17.83 -40.26 41.55
CA ASN A 396 17.32 -40.90 42.77
C ASN A 396 16.05 -40.23 43.31
N ALA A 397 15.95 -38.90 43.21
CA ALA A 397 14.73 -38.16 43.56
C ALA A 397 13.54 -38.59 42.65
N THR A 398 13.75 -38.69 41.34
CA THR A 398 12.74 -39.20 40.40
C THR A 398 12.32 -40.63 40.73
N ASN A 399 13.27 -41.53 40.99
CA ASN A 399 12.98 -42.93 41.33
C ASN A 399 12.22 -43.07 42.66
N SER A 400 12.49 -42.22 43.64
CA SER A 400 11.75 -42.18 44.92
C SER A 400 10.28 -41.82 44.69
N ASN A 401 10.00 -40.83 43.84
CA ASN A 401 8.63 -40.43 43.50
C ASN A 401 7.87 -41.53 42.75
N VAL A 402 8.53 -42.25 41.84
CA VAL A 402 7.94 -43.40 41.13
C VAL A 402 7.61 -44.56 42.09
N SER A 403 8.48 -44.82 43.08
CA SER A 403 8.22 -45.84 44.10
C SER A 403 7.01 -45.50 44.97
N THR A 404 6.85 -44.23 45.36
CA THR A 404 5.68 -43.76 46.13
C THR A 404 4.38 -43.95 45.33
N ALA A 405 4.37 -43.52 44.06
CA ALA A 405 3.19 -43.66 43.19
C ALA A 405 2.75 -45.12 42.99
N LEU A 406 3.70 -46.07 43.01
CA LEU A 406 3.40 -47.50 42.87
C LEU A 406 2.82 -48.11 44.18
N SER A 407 3.21 -47.58 45.34
CA SER A 407 2.59 -47.93 46.63
C SER A 407 1.15 -47.42 46.72
N ASP A 408 0.90 -46.16 46.34
CA ASP A 408 -0.45 -45.57 46.37
C ASP A 408 -1.44 -46.32 45.47
N ALA A 409 -1.00 -46.71 44.26
CA ALA A 409 -1.78 -47.54 43.35
C ALA A 409 -2.14 -48.93 43.94
N SER A 410 -1.25 -49.51 44.75
CA SER A 410 -1.47 -50.80 45.42
C SER A 410 -2.40 -50.66 46.65
N ALA A 411 -2.30 -49.55 47.38
CA ALA A 411 -3.19 -49.23 48.50
C ALA A 411 -4.64 -49.02 48.04
N ALA A 412 -4.86 -48.26 46.95
CA ALA A 412 -6.18 -48.05 46.36
C ALA A 412 -6.86 -49.38 45.96
N LYS A 413 -6.11 -50.31 45.35
CA LYS A 413 -6.60 -51.64 44.99
C LYS A 413 -6.99 -52.49 46.20
N THR A 414 -6.27 -52.34 47.32
CA THR A 414 -6.55 -53.08 48.55
C THR A 414 -7.83 -52.59 49.22
N THR A 415 -8.01 -51.27 49.31
CA THR A 415 -9.21 -50.64 49.89
C THR A 415 -10.51 -51.06 49.17
N ALA A 416 -10.48 -51.13 47.84
CA ALA A 416 -11.63 -51.59 47.05
C ALA A 416 -12.04 -53.04 47.36
N ASN A 417 -11.08 -53.94 47.56
CA ASN A 417 -11.33 -55.34 47.91
C ASN A 417 -11.82 -55.52 49.36
N THR A 418 -11.36 -54.68 50.29
CA THR A 418 -11.80 -54.72 51.70
C THR A 418 -13.27 -54.31 51.85
N ALA A 419 -13.72 -53.29 51.09
CA ALA A 419 -15.13 -52.86 51.12
C ALA A 419 -16.11 -53.95 50.67
N LEU A 420 -15.70 -54.83 49.75
CA LEU A 420 -16.52 -55.95 49.28
C LEU A 420 -16.60 -57.12 50.28
N THR A 421 -15.69 -57.17 51.26
CA THR A 421 -15.56 -58.32 52.19
C THR A 421 -16.28 -58.09 53.54
N GLN A 422 -16.68 -56.84 53.86
CA GLN A 422 -17.31 -56.50 55.15
C GLN A 422 -18.83 -56.71 55.25
N VAL A 423 -19.48 -57.27 54.22
CA VAL A 423 -20.92 -57.63 54.26
C VAL A 423 -21.16 -59.02 54.91
N GLY A 424 -20.12 -59.64 55.48
CA GLY A 424 -20.10 -61.08 55.80
C GLY A 424 -20.73 -61.56 57.12
N THR A 425 -20.71 -60.81 58.23
CA THR A 425 -21.14 -61.36 59.55
C THR A 425 -21.89 -60.40 60.47
N LEU A 426 -23.17 -60.72 60.67
CA LEU A 426 -24.12 -60.12 61.61
C LEU A 426 -23.66 -60.17 63.08
N ASN A 427 -23.82 -59.05 63.80
CA ASN A 427 -23.94 -59.03 65.25
C ASN A 427 -25.25 -58.32 65.65
N GLY A 428 -26.39 -59.01 65.48
CA GLY A 428 -27.72 -58.38 65.64
C GLY A 428 -28.96 -59.30 65.69
N LEU A 429 -28.82 -60.63 65.78
CA LEU A 429 -29.95 -61.57 65.83
C LEU A 429 -30.22 -62.21 67.20
N LEU A 430 -29.23 -62.28 68.09
CA LEU A 430 -29.37 -62.91 69.40
C LEU A 430 -28.61 -62.07 70.44
N SER A 431 -29.30 -61.60 71.48
CA SER A 431 -28.70 -60.91 72.62
C SER A 431 -29.16 -61.55 73.93
N GLN A 432 -28.21 -61.75 74.86
CA GLN A 432 -28.49 -62.16 76.22
C GLN A 432 -27.64 -61.30 77.15
N GLY A 433 -28.26 -60.33 77.81
CA GLY A 433 -27.54 -59.28 78.57
C GLY A 433 -26.98 -59.72 79.92
N SER A 434 -27.42 -60.85 80.48
CA SER A 434 -26.92 -61.44 81.72
C SER A 434 -27.41 -62.88 81.89
N ALA A 435 -26.70 -63.69 82.69
CA ALA A 435 -26.99 -65.10 82.95
C ALA A 435 -28.30 -65.38 83.75
N SER A 436 -29.01 -64.32 84.16
CA SER A 436 -30.33 -64.39 84.79
C SER A 436 -31.39 -63.49 84.12
N GLY A 437 -31.10 -62.98 82.91
CA GLY A 437 -32.01 -62.13 82.13
C GLY A 437 -32.65 -62.84 80.94
N ASN A 438 -33.78 -62.32 80.48
CA ASN A 438 -34.52 -62.84 79.31
C ASN A 438 -33.64 -62.90 78.06
N VAL A 439 -33.66 -64.04 77.36
CA VAL A 439 -33.02 -64.21 76.04
C VAL A 439 -33.85 -63.45 75.00
N ARG A 440 -33.22 -62.56 74.23
CA ARG A 440 -33.90 -61.78 73.18
C ARG A 440 -33.44 -62.23 71.80
N ILE A 441 -34.40 -62.68 71.01
CA ILE A 441 -34.20 -63.12 69.63
C ILE A 441 -34.78 -62.03 68.71
N GLY A 442 -33.98 -61.50 67.79
CA GLY A 442 -34.44 -60.51 66.81
C GLY A 442 -34.55 -59.06 67.30
N GLU A 443 -33.99 -58.69 68.46
CA GLU A 443 -34.15 -57.37 69.12
C GLU A 443 -33.88 -56.13 68.23
N LYS A 444 -33.11 -56.27 67.13
CA LYS A 444 -32.82 -55.20 66.16
C LYS A 444 -33.38 -55.43 64.75
N ASN A 445 -34.28 -56.40 64.57
CA ASN A 445 -34.90 -56.71 63.27
C ASN A 445 -36.42 -56.49 63.31
N SER A 446 -36.97 -55.82 62.30
CA SER A 446 -38.37 -55.39 62.22
C SER A 446 -39.37 -56.45 61.74
N GLY A 447 -39.04 -57.74 61.89
CA GLY A 447 -39.87 -58.86 61.43
C GLY A 447 -40.89 -59.31 62.48
N THR A 448 -42.11 -59.67 62.05
CA THR A 448 -43.22 -60.12 62.91
C THR A 448 -43.31 -61.65 63.09
N VAL A 449 -42.41 -62.43 62.48
CA VAL A 449 -42.45 -63.90 62.49
C VAL A 449 -41.11 -64.46 62.95
N LEU A 450 -41.13 -65.33 63.96
CA LEU A 450 -40.00 -66.15 64.39
C LEU A 450 -40.15 -67.57 63.82
N ASP A 451 -39.39 -67.90 62.78
CA ASP A 451 -39.41 -69.23 62.19
C ASP A 451 -38.50 -70.20 62.96
N VAL A 452 -39.10 -71.15 63.66
CA VAL A 452 -38.40 -72.19 64.44
C VAL A 452 -38.25 -73.53 63.70
N ARG A 453 -38.54 -73.57 62.39
CA ARG A 453 -38.33 -74.77 61.55
C ARG A 453 -36.85 -75.09 61.39
N ASN A 454 -36.54 -76.36 61.12
CA ASN A 454 -35.15 -76.77 60.83
C ASN A 454 -34.73 -76.38 59.40
N SER A 455 -33.47 -76.62 59.04
CA SER A 455 -32.93 -76.38 57.69
C SER A 455 -33.58 -77.23 56.58
N ALA A 456 -34.48 -78.15 56.93
CA ALA A 456 -35.34 -78.91 56.02
C ALA A 456 -36.81 -78.45 56.06
N SER A 457 -37.10 -77.27 56.61
CA SER A 457 -38.44 -76.67 56.75
C SER A 457 -39.45 -77.48 57.57
N VAL A 458 -38.99 -78.37 58.45
CA VAL A 458 -39.84 -79.18 59.34
C VAL A 458 -40.13 -78.42 60.65
N ASN A 459 -41.40 -78.40 61.05
CA ASN A 459 -41.85 -77.80 62.31
C ASN A 459 -41.19 -78.48 63.52
N ARG A 460 -40.62 -77.70 64.43
CA ARG A 460 -40.11 -78.18 65.72
C ARG A 460 -41.19 -78.05 66.80
N LYS A 461 -41.28 -79.05 67.69
CA LYS A 461 -42.11 -78.94 68.91
C LYS A 461 -41.42 -78.02 69.91
N LEU A 462 -42.05 -76.90 70.25
CA LEU A 462 -41.62 -76.06 71.36
C LEU A 462 -42.13 -76.69 72.67
N THR A 463 -41.22 -76.94 73.62
CA THR A 463 -41.51 -77.63 74.89
C THR A 463 -40.90 -76.87 76.06
N GLY A 464 -41.49 -76.99 77.26
CA GLY A 464 -41.13 -76.14 78.41
C GLY A 464 -41.86 -74.78 78.45
N VAL A 465 -42.94 -74.62 77.67
CA VAL A 465 -43.80 -73.43 77.69
C VAL A 465 -44.75 -73.50 78.89
N ALA A 466 -44.74 -72.47 79.74
CA ALA A 466 -45.66 -72.34 80.88
C ALA A 466 -47.11 -72.08 80.44
N ASP A 467 -48.05 -71.97 81.38
CA ASP A 467 -49.45 -71.65 81.07
C ASP A 467 -49.58 -70.16 80.76
N GLY A 468 -49.88 -69.81 79.51
CA GLY A 468 -50.01 -68.41 79.09
C GLY A 468 -51.35 -67.79 79.51
N VAL A 469 -51.37 -66.50 79.84
CA VAL A 469 -52.60 -65.78 80.18
C VAL A 469 -53.56 -65.79 78.97
N VAL A 470 -54.80 -66.22 79.15
CA VAL A 470 -55.82 -66.25 78.09
C VAL A 470 -56.71 -65.01 78.18
N SER A 471 -56.41 -64.00 77.37
CA SER A 471 -57.20 -62.77 77.24
C SER A 471 -57.08 -62.20 75.82
N ALA A 472 -57.98 -61.26 75.45
CA ALA A 472 -57.98 -60.62 74.13
C ALA A 472 -56.74 -59.73 73.85
N SER A 473 -55.87 -59.51 74.85
CA SER A 473 -54.65 -58.70 74.75
C SER A 473 -53.37 -59.47 75.11
N SER A 474 -53.43 -60.80 75.23
CA SER A 474 -52.27 -61.63 75.54
C SER A 474 -51.46 -61.99 74.30
N TYR A 475 -50.14 -61.97 74.44
CA TYR A 475 -49.18 -62.42 73.43
C TYR A 475 -48.38 -63.65 73.91
N GLU A 476 -48.83 -64.29 75.00
CA GLU A 476 -48.21 -65.50 75.56
C GLU A 476 -48.67 -66.75 74.80
N ALA A 477 -47.78 -67.73 74.66
CA ALA A 477 -48.10 -68.97 73.96
C ALA A 477 -48.96 -69.90 74.85
N VAL A 478 -50.18 -70.21 74.41
CA VAL A 478 -51.04 -71.20 75.08
C VAL A 478 -50.53 -72.62 74.88
N ASN A 479 -50.63 -73.46 75.91
CA ASN A 479 -50.19 -74.85 75.86
C ASN A 479 -51.37 -75.85 75.80
N GLY A 480 -51.04 -77.12 75.53
CA GLY A 480 -52.04 -78.17 75.28
C GLY A 480 -53.02 -78.44 76.43
N ARG A 481 -52.71 -78.05 77.67
CA ARG A 481 -53.63 -78.17 78.81
C ARG A 481 -54.82 -77.21 78.69
N GLN A 482 -54.56 -76.01 78.18
CA GLN A 482 -55.53 -74.92 78.10
C GLN A 482 -56.54 -75.15 76.97
N LEU A 483 -56.10 -75.77 75.86
CA LEU A 483 -56.96 -76.11 74.74
C LEU A 483 -57.97 -77.23 75.08
N ASN A 484 -57.57 -78.23 75.87
CA ASN A 484 -58.44 -79.35 76.21
C ASN A 484 -59.71 -78.92 76.99
N ALA A 485 -59.56 -77.97 77.93
CA ALA A 485 -60.67 -77.42 78.72
C ALA A 485 -61.72 -76.63 77.88
N THR A 486 -61.42 -76.34 76.61
CA THR A 486 -62.39 -75.72 75.68
C THR A 486 -63.27 -76.76 75.01
N ASN A 487 -62.75 -77.96 74.74
CA ASN A 487 -63.48 -79.02 74.04
C ASN A 487 -64.64 -79.59 74.88
N ASP A 488 -64.47 -79.70 76.20
CA ASP A 488 -65.52 -80.19 77.11
C ASP A 488 -66.80 -79.33 77.07
N LYS A 489 -66.70 -78.05 76.67
CA LYS A 489 -67.86 -77.15 76.55
C LYS A 489 -68.66 -77.35 75.26
N VAL A 490 -68.08 -77.98 74.23
CA VAL A 490 -68.74 -78.20 72.93
C VAL A 490 -69.76 -79.35 73.00
N ALA A 491 -69.49 -80.38 73.81
CA ALA A 491 -70.41 -81.50 74.03
C ALA A 491 -71.78 -81.09 74.62
N MET A 492 -71.87 -79.92 75.26
CA MET A 492 -73.12 -79.40 75.81
C MET A 492 -74.10 -78.90 74.73
N VAL A 493 -73.61 -78.60 73.52
CA VAL A 493 -74.41 -78.03 72.42
C VAL A 493 -75.27 -79.09 71.72
N GLU A 494 -74.87 -80.37 71.73
CA GLU A 494 -75.64 -81.47 71.12
C GLU A 494 -77.00 -81.72 71.81
N GLY A 495 -77.18 -81.27 73.06
CA GLY A 495 -78.44 -81.39 73.79
C GLY A 495 -79.59 -80.54 73.21
N ILE A 496 -79.28 -79.46 72.49
CA ILE A 496 -80.26 -78.46 72.02
C ILE A 496 -81.08 -78.97 70.82
N ALA A 497 -80.57 -79.95 70.07
CA ALA A 497 -81.18 -80.44 68.83
C ALA A 497 -82.50 -81.23 69.02
N LYS A 498 -82.83 -81.69 70.24
CA LYS A 498 -84.06 -82.47 70.50
C LYS A 498 -85.33 -81.63 70.61
N SER A 499 -85.22 -80.31 70.79
CA SER A 499 -86.38 -79.43 71.00
C SER A 499 -87.13 -79.05 69.72
N ALA A 500 -86.54 -79.29 68.54
CA ALA A 500 -87.08 -78.89 67.23
C ALA A 500 -88.28 -79.72 66.71
N GLY A 501 -88.88 -80.58 67.56
CA GLY A 501 -89.92 -81.54 67.13
C GLY A 501 -91.38 -81.09 67.34
N ALA A 502 -91.65 -80.11 68.21
CA ALA A 502 -93.02 -79.83 68.68
C ALA A 502 -93.78 -78.77 67.86
N GLU A 503 -93.08 -77.85 67.19
CA GLU A 503 -93.71 -76.65 66.60
C GLU A 503 -94.13 -76.82 65.13
N ALA A 504 -93.79 -77.96 64.50
CA ALA A 504 -94.08 -78.22 63.08
C ALA A 504 -95.55 -78.55 62.76
N ALA A 505 -96.41 -78.79 63.75
CA ALA A 505 -97.78 -79.27 63.52
C ALA A 505 -98.81 -78.16 63.22
N ALA A 506 -98.57 -76.92 63.66
CA ALA A 506 -99.54 -75.83 63.53
C ALA A 506 -99.51 -75.12 62.16
N ALA A 507 -98.33 -75.03 61.52
CA ALA A 507 -98.11 -74.23 60.32
C ALA A 507 -98.80 -74.76 59.03
N LYS A 508 -99.42 -75.94 59.07
CA LYS A 508 -99.95 -76.63 57.88
C LYS A 508 -101.35 -76.15 57.44
N THR A 509 -102.08 -75.45 58.32
CA THR A 509 -103.48 -75.05 58.07
C THR A 509 -103.61 -73.68 57.40
N ASP A 510 -102.73 -72.72 57.75
CA ASP A 510 -102.82 -71.35 57.22
C ASP A 510 -102.26 -71.20 55.80
N ALA A 511 -101.29 -72.05 55.42
CA ALA A 511 -100.65 -72.02 54.10
C ALA A 511 -101.63 -72.28 52.93
N ALA A 512 -102.75 -72.97 53.17
CA ALA A 512 -103.74 -73.29 52.13
C ALA A 512 -104.62 -72.09 51.72
N LYS A 513 -104.70 -71.04 52.55
CA LYS A 513 -105.60 -69.89 52.33
C LYS A 513 -104.90 -68.70 51.66
N ALA A 514 -103.57 -68.66 51.68
CA ALA A 514 -102.76 -67.58 51.11
C ALA A 514 -102.41 -67.74 49.62
N LEU A 515 -102.72 -68.88 49.00
CA LEU A 515 -102.27 -69.24 47.64
C LEU A 515 -103.19 -68.72 46.51
N ALA A 516 -104.31 -68.04 46.83
CA ALA A 516 -105.36 -67.71 45.86
C ALA A 516 -105.33 -66.28 45.27
N GLU A 517 -104.61 -65.31 45.87
CA GLU A 517 -104.79 -63.87 45.54
C GLU A 517 -103.48 -63.09 45.23
N THR A 518 -102.41 -63.75 44.78
CA THR A 518 -101.09 -63.09 44.52
C THR A 518 -100.54 -63.29 43.10
N ALA A 519 -101.40 -63.50 42.11
CA ALA A 519 -101.00 -63.97 40.77
C ALA A 519 -100.81 -62.90 39.66
N VAL A 520 -100.82 -61.58 39.96
CA VAL A 520 -100.90 -60.53 38.90
C VAL A 520 -99.74 -59.50 38.87
N LEU A 521 -98.81 -59.47 39.85
CA LEU A 521 -97.70 -58.50 39.86
C LEU A 521 -96.29 -59.05 39.56
N GLY A 522 -96.16 -60.34 39.22
CA GLY A 522 -94.86 -60.98 38.94
C GLY A 522 -94.35 -60.91 37.49
N GLY A 523 -94.96 -60.10 36.63
CA GLY A 523 -94.80 -60.22 35.16
C GLY A 523 -93.65 -59.46 34.49
N LEU A 524 -93.02 -58.48 35.16
CA LEU A 524 -92.09 -57.55 34.48
C LEU A 524 -90.61 -57.93 34.57
N VAL A 525 -90.18 -58.68 35.59
CA VAL A 525 -88.77 -59.05 35.80
C VAL A 525 -88.68 -60.46 36.40
N ALA A 526 -88.19 -61.43 35.62
CA ALA A 526 -87.83 -62.75 36.12
C ALA A 526 -86.34 -63.02 35.83
N GLN A 527 -85.56 -63.28 36.87
CA GLN A 527 -84.17 -63.73 36.73
C GLN A 527 -84.17 -65.26 36.70
N VAL A 528 -83.74 -65.85 35.57
CA VAL A 528 -83.90 -67.29 35.32
C VAL A 528 -82.86 -68.15 36.07
N SER A 529 -81.75 -67.58 36.56
CA SER A 529 -80.88 -68.22 37.55
C SER A 529 -80.02 -67.20 38.32
N ALA A 530 -79.49 -67.61 39.49
CA ALA A 530 -78.65 -66.78 40.35
C ALA A 530 -77.31 -66.30 39.72
N SER A 531 -77.00 -66.70 38.49
CA SER A 531 -75.81 -66.29 37.73
C SER A 531 -76.09 -65.98 36.25
N GLY A 532 -77.36 -65.81 35.86
CA GLY A 532 -77.78 -65.64 34.45
C GLY A 532 -78.62 -64.40 34.17
N SER A 533 -78.56 -63.92 32.93
CA SER A 533 -79.17 -62.66 32.46
C SER A 533 -80.67 -62.54 32.76
N VAL A 534 -81.08 -61.34 33.19
CA VAL A 534 -82.49 -60.95 33.31
C VAL A 534 -83.09 -60.77 31.91
N ARG A 535 -84.17 -61.51 31.61
CA ARG A 535 -84.91 -61.37 30.35
C ARG A 535 -86.20 -60.60 30.57
N LEU A 536 -86.34 -59.48 29.86
CA LEU A 536 -87.57 -58.68 29.85
C LEU A 536 -88.44 -59.15 28.68
N GLY A 537 -89.68 -59.52 28.97
CA GLY A 537 -90.66 -59.89 27.93
C GLY A 537 -90.59 -61.32 27.38
N GLU A 538 -89.89 -62.26 28.03
CA GLU A 538 -89.69 -63.65 27.54
C GLU A 538 -90.98 -64.44 27.23
N LYS A 539 -92.15 -64.01 27.77
CA LYS A 539 -93.47 -64.59 27.47
C LYS A 539 -94.36 -63.74 26.54
N ASN A 540 -93.86 -62.63 26.01
CA ASN A 540 -94.59 -61.74 25.11
C ASN A 540 -93.98 -61.82 23.70
N SER A 541 -94.75 -62.28 22.71
CA SER A 541 -94.28 -62.52 21.33
C SER A 541 -93.98 -61.26 20.49
N GLY A 542 -93.76 -60.11 21.11
CA GLY A 542 -93.50 -58.84 20.44
C GLY A 542 -92.01 -58.60 20.16
N THR A 543 -91.70 -58.05 18.99
CA THR A 543 -90.31 -57.72 18.57
C THR A 543 -89.79 -56.38 19.10
N THR A 544 -90.64 -55.60 19.78
CA THR A 544 -90.33 -54.24 20.26
C THR A 544 -90.53 -54.14 21.77
N LEU A 545 -89.49 -53.76 22.51
CA LEU A 545 -89.59 -53.43 23.93
C LEU A 545 -89.96 -51.95 24.09
N ASP A 546 -91.24 -51.67 24.32
CA ASP A 546 -91.73 -50.32 24.60
C ASP A 546 -91.60 -49.97 26.10
N VAL A 547 -90.76 -49.00 26.41
CA VAL A 547 -90.50 -48.54 27.79
C VAL A 547 -91.32 -47.31 28.20
N ARG A 548 -92.31 -46.88 27.40
CA ARG A 548 -93.17 -45.73 27.71
C ARG A 548 -94.01 -45.93 28.98
N ASN A 549 -94.30 -44.84 29.69
CA ASN A 549 -95.11 -44.88 30.91
C ASN A 549 -96.62 -44.92 30.61
N SER A 550 -97.44 -45.02 31.65
CA SER A 550 -98.91 -45.08 31.56
C SER A 550 -99.58 -43.84 30.95
N VAL A 551 -98.82 -42.76 30.69
CA VAL A 551 -99.26 -41.58 29.92
C VAL A 551 -98.54 -41.46 28.57
N ASN A 552 -98.03 -42.57 28.04
CA ASN A 552 -97.29 -42.68 26.77
C ASN A 552 -96.00 -41.83 26.66
N ALA A 553 -95.43 -41.35 27.78
CA ALA A 553 -94.17 -40.62 27.75
C ALA A 553 -92.96 -41.58 27.77
N ASN A 554 -91.95 -41.29 26.94
CA ASN A 554 -90.71 -42.06 26.83
C ASN A 554 -89.94 -42.06 28.17
N ARG A 555 -89.53 -43.24 28.65
CA ARG A 555 -88.62 -43.38 29.79
C ARG A 555 -87.16 -43.37 29.34
N LYS A 556 -86.27 -42.82 30.17
CA LYS A 556 -84.82 -42.96 30.00
C LYS A 556 -84.39 -44.36 30.44
N ILE A 557 -83.69 -45.09 29.58
CA ILE A 557 -83.01 -46.33 29.95
C ILE A 557 -81.61 -45.96 30.47
N SER A 558 -81.27 -46.36 31.69
CA SER A 558 -79.97 -46.15 32.31
C SER A 558 -79.32 -47.48 32.67
N GLY A 559 -77.99 -47.50 32.80
CA GLY A 559 -77.23 -48.74 33.09
C GLY A 559 -76.89 -49.60 31.86
N VAL A 560 -77.12 -49.12 30.64
CA VAL A 560 -76.65 -49.79 29.41
C VAL A 560 -75.12 -49.70 29.35
N ALA A 561 -74.46 -50.87 29.36
CA ALA A 561 -73.02 -50.98 29.16
C ALA A 561 -72.63 -50.65 27.71
N ASP A 562 -71.34 -50.41 27.46
CA ASP A 562 -70.84 -50.15 26.10
C ASP A 562 -70.91 -51.42 25.24
N GLY A 563 -71.64 -51.36 24.12
CA GLY A 563 -71.79 -52.49 23.20
C GLY A 563 -70.59 -52.66 22.27
N LEU A 564 -70.28 -53.89 21.86
CA LEU A 564 -69.17 -54.17 20.95
C LEU A 564 -69.43 -53.56 19.55
N LEU A 565 -68.53 -52.69 19.07
CA LEU A 565 -68.67 -52.02 17.77
C LEU A 565 -67.96 -52.81 16.66
N ASN A 566 -68.70 -53.65 15.95
CA ASN A 566 -68.25 -54.36 14.75
C ASN A 566 -69.43 -54.58 13.76
N ALA A 567 -69.14 -55.11 12.58
CA ALA A 567 -70.13 -55.27 11.50
C ALA A 567 -71.23 -56.33 11.75
N SER A 568 -71.13 -57.15 12.81
CA SER A 568 -72.09 -58.21 13.16
C SER A 568 -72.73 -58.03 14.55
N SER A 569 -72.52 -56.88 15.19
CA SER A 569 -73.03 -56.61 16.53
C SER A 569 -74.53 -56.30 16.53
N ASN A 570 -75.23 -56.87 17.50
CA ASN A 570 -76.65 -56.62 17.79
C ASN A 570 -76.84 -55.98 19.17
N GLU A 571 -75.76 -55.44 19.76
CA GLU A 571 -75.78 -54.84 21.09
C GLU A 571 -76.27 -53.38 21.06
N ALA A 572 -76.94 -52.94 22.13
CA ALA A 572 -77.41 -51.56 22.24
C ALA A 572 -76.23 -50.60 22.48
N VAL A 573 -76.06 -49.62 21.58
CA VAL A 573 -75.00 -48.61 21.70
C VAL A 573 -75.29 -47.67 22.86
N SER A 574 -74.34 -47.50 23.78
CA SER A 574 -74.53 -46.62 24.93
C SER A 574 -74.49 -45.13 24.52
N GLY A 575 -75.13 -44.26 25.29
CA GLY A 575 -75.07 -42.81 25.07
C GLY A 575 -73.63 -42.26 25.11
N LYS A 576 -72.74 -42.90 25.87
CA LYS A 576 -71.30 -42.62 25.91
C LYS A 576 -70.62 -42.92 24.57
N GLN A 577 -70.94 -44.06 23.95
CA GLN A 577 -70.35 -44.46 22.67
C GLN A 577 -70.82 -43.57 21.54
N LEU A 578 -72.13 -43.26 21.49
CA LEU A 578 -72.67 -42.33 20.50
C LEU A 578 -72.08 -40.93 20.68
N TYR A 579 -71.94 -40.44 21.92
CA TYR A 579 -71.27 -39.16 22.20
C TYR A 579 -69.79 -39.16 21.78
N SER A 580 -69.06 -40.26 21.99
CA SER A 580 -67.66 -40.39 21.54
C SER A 580 -67.54 -40.36 20.01
N THR A 581 -68.39 -41.10 19.29
CA THR A 581 -68.45 -41.07 17.82
C THR A 581 -68.84 -39.68 17.33
N ASN A 582 -69.89 -39.07 17.89
CA ASN A 582 -70.35 -37.74 17.50
C ASN A 582 -69.30 -36.65 17.82
N SER A 583 -68.53 -36.80 18.90
CA SER A 583 -67.41 -35.89 19.20
C SER A 583 -66.29 -35.99 18.15
N ARG A 584 -66.03 -37.20 17.63
CA ARG A 584 -65.08 -37.42 16.52
C ARG A 584 -65.62 -36.88 15.20
N VAL A 585 -66.94 -37.02 14.93
CA VAL A 585 -67.60 -36.44 13.75
C VAL A 585 -67.59 -34.91 13.81
N LEU A 586 -67.94 -34.31 14.96
CA LEU A 586 -67.89 -32.86 15.19
C LEU A 586 -66.46 -32.31 15.01
N ALA A 587 -65.44 -33.06 15.43
CA ALA A 587 -64.05 -32.70 15.18
C ALA A 587 -63.69 -32.76 13.68
N LEU A 588 -64.20 -33.75 12.94
CA LEU A 588 -64.07 -33.85 11.48
C LEU A 588 -64.81 -32.75 10.73
N GLU A 589 -66.03 -32.38 11.15
CA GLU A 589 -66.76 -31.21 10.64
C GLU A 589 -66.01 -29.90 10.93
N GLY A 590 -65.46 -29.77 12.14
CA GLY A 590 -64.62 -28.64 12.56
C GLY A 590 -63.29 -28.52 11.81
N VAL A 591 -62.80 -29.60 11.18
CA VAL A 591 -61.70 -29.55 10.19
C VAL A 591 -62.24 -29.24 8.79
N SER A 592 -63.41 -29.79 8.43
CA SER A 592 -64.00 -29.68 7.09
C SER A 592 -64.50 -28.27 6.77
N GLN A 593 -64.90 -27.47 7.77
CA GLN A 593 -65.25 -26.04 7.59
C GLN A 593 -64.11 -25.19 6.99
N PHE A 594 -62.86 -25.67 7.05
CA PHE A 594 -61.68 -25.00 6.51
C PHE A 594 -61.20 -25.59 5.16
N VAL A 595 -61.88 -26.61 4.63
CA VAL A 595 -61.47 -27.32 3.40
C VAL A 595 -62.65 -27.47 2.43
N SER A 596 -62.63 -26.69 1.35
CA SER A 596 -63.61 -26.78 0.26
C SER A 596 -62.90 -27.09 -1.06
N ILE A 597 -63.34 -28.16 -1.75
CA ILE A 597 -62.76 -28.63 -3.01
C ILE A 597 -63.88 -28.76 -4.05
N GLY A 598 -63.79 -28.00 -5.14
CA GLY A 598 -64.74 -28.09 -6.24
C GLY A 598 -64.58 -29.36 -7.07
N VAL A 599 -65.69 -29.91 -7.57
CA VAL A 599 -65.71 -31.05 -8.48
C VAL A 599 -65.32 -30.63 -9.91
N ALA A 600 -64.57 -31.50 -10.61
CA ALA A 600 -64.24 -31.32 -12.03
C ALA A 600 -65.09 -32.26 -12.90
N PRO A 601 -65.23 -31.99 -14.22
CA PRO A 601 -66.05 -32.81 -15.13
C PRO A 601 -65.62 -34.28 -15.21
N SER A 602 -64.32 -34.54 -15.04
CA SER A 602 -63.74 -35.86 -14.81
C SER A 602 -63.06 -35.88 -13.44
N SER A 603 -63.41 -36.88 -12.62
CA SER A 603 -62.91 -37.02 -11.25
C SER A 603 -62.21 -38.35 -11.08
N GLU A 604 -60.89 -38.29 -10.94
CA GLU A 604 -60.10 -39.41 -10.43
C GLU A 604 -59.76 -39.16 -8.96
N ARG A 605 -59.62 -40.23 -8.19
CA ARG A 605 -59.15 -40.14 -6.80
C ARG A 605 -57.75 -39.56 -6.77
N ALA A 606 -57.46 -38.79 -5.72
CA ALA A 606 -56.10 -38.37 -5.44
C ALA A 606 -55.24 -39.62 -5.16
N ASP A 607 -54.08 -39.69 -5.80
CA ASP A 607 -53.18 -40.84 -5.80
C ASP A 607 -51.84 -40.45 -5.16
N ALA A 608 -51.61 -40.94 -3.94
CA ALA A 608 -50.41 -40.62 -3.16
C ALA A 608 -49.43 -41.79 -3.17
N GLY A 609 -48.23 -41.56 -3.72
CA GLY A 609 -47.10 -42.47 -3.64
C GLY A 609 -46.51 -42.56 -2.22
N PRO A 610 -45.49 -43.42 -2.01
CA PRO A 610 -44.88 -43.64 -0.69
C PRO A 610 -44.44 -42.33 -0.03
N VAL A 611 -44.83 -42.12 1.24
CA VAL A 611 -44.49 -40.91 2.02
C VAL A 611 -44.95 -39.60 1.35
N GLY A 612 -45.90 -39.66 0.41
CA GLY A 612 -46.38 -38.50 -0.35
C GLY A 612 -47.71 -37.92 0.12
N VAL A 613 -48.02 -36.70 -0.34
CA VAL A 613 -49.28 -35.99 -0.07
C VAL A 613 -49.95 -35.60 -1.39
N ALA A 614 -51.14 -36.13 -1.66
CA ALA A 614 -51.95 -35.76 -2.83
C ALA A 614 -53.28 -35.13 -2.37
N LEU A 615 -53.49 -33.84 -2.67
CA LEU A 615 -54.67 -33.07 -2.26
C LEU A 615 -55.28 -32.31 -3.45
N GLY A 616 -56.36 -32.85 -4.01
CA GLY A 616 -57.09 -32.25 -5.12
C GLY A 616 -57.64 -33.28 -6.09
N ASN A 617 -58.59 -32.88 -6.94
CA ASN A 617 -59.20 -33.78 -7.91
C ASN A 617 -58.19 -34.22 -8.98
N SER A 618 -57.97 -35.54 -9.12
CA SER A 618 -56.90 -36.12 -9.95
C SER A 618 -55.49 -35.61 -9.61
N ALA A 619 -55.25 -35.19 -8.36
CA ALA A 619 -53.90 -34.90 -7.88
C ALA A 619 -53.10 -36.20 -7.72
N LYS A 620 -51.85 -36.23 -8.21
CA LYS A 620 -51.02 -37.43 -8.20
C LYS A 620 -49.59 -37.15 -7.77
N THR A 621 -49.05 -37.96 -6.87
CA THR A 621 -47.61 -38.02 -6.58
C THR A 621 -47.04 -39.33 -7.12
N GLY A 622 -45.80 -39.32 -7.59
CA GLY A 622 -45.14 -40.49 -8.19
C GLY A 622 -44.20 -41.15 -7.20
N SER A 623 -42.91 -40.83 -7.30
CA SER A 623 -41.86 -41.34 -6.42
C SER A 623 -42.01 -40.88 -4.96
N GLU A 624 -41.22 -41.50 -4.08
CA GLU A 624 -41.20 -41.21 -2.64
C GLU A 624 -41.11 -39.71 -2.31
N GLY A 625 -41.88 -39.27 -1.30
CA GLY A 625 -41.80 -37.92 -0.74
C GLY A 625 -42.45 -36.80 -1.59
N GLY A 626 -43.18 -37.14 -2.66
CA GLY A 626 -43.84 -36.14 -3.51
C GLY A 626 -45.02 -35.43 -2.83
N THR A 627 -45.24 -34.14 -3.14
CA THR A 627 -46.39 -33.34 -2.67
C THR A 627 -47.14 -32.71 -3.83
N ALA A 628 -48.36 -33.15 -4.13
CA ALA A 628 -49.22 -32.61 -5.18
C ALA A 628 -50.47 -31.94 -4.58
N VAL A 629 -50.60 -30.62 -4.72
CA VAL A 629 -51.73 -29.85 -4.19
C VAL A 629 -52.40 -29.03 -5.30
N GLY A 630 -53.64 -29.40 -5.64
CA GLY A 630 -54.44 -28.75 -6.68
C GLY A 630 -55.02 -29.75 -7.68
N THR A 631 -56.11 -29.34 -8.35
CA THR A 631 -56.75 -30.16 -9.38
C THR A 631 -55.78 -30.46 -10.53
N HIS A 632 -55.57 -31.74 -10.82
CA HIS A 632 -54.59 -32.26 -11.78
C HIS A 632 -53.12 -31.89 -11.49
N ALA A 633 -52.77 -31.54 -10.24
CA ALA A 633 -51.37 -31.37 -9.84
C ALA A 633 -50.64 -32.73 -9.91
N LYS A 634 -49.43 -32.76 -10.47
CA LYS A 634 -48.62 -33.97 -10.66
C LYS A 634 -47.22 -33.78 -10.10
N SER A 635 -46.82 -34.54 -9.10
CA SER A 635 -45.51 -34.45 -8.46
C SER A 635 -44.78 -35.80 -8.59
N LEU A 636 -44.20 -36.06 -9.76
CA LEU A 636 -43.77 -37.41 -10.14
C LEU A 636 -42.32 -37.73 -9.74
N GLY A 637 -41.44 -36.73 -9.70
CA GLY A 637 -40.05 -36.88 -9.21
C GLY A 637 -39.96 -37.16 -7.71
N ARG A 638 -38.86 -37.78 -7.26
CA ARG A 638 -38.60 -38.05 -5.83
C ARG A 638 -38.44 -36.73 -5.06
N ASN A 639 -39.02 -36.62 -3.88
CA ASN A 639 -39.05 -35.40 -3.04
C ASN A 639 -39.54 -34.14 -3.80
N SER A 640 -40.38 -34.31 -4.82
CA SER A 640 -40.89 -33.17 -5.61
C SER A 640 -42.09 -32.49 -4.95
N VAL A 641 -42.36 -31.25 -5.36
CA VAL A 641 -43.53 -30.48 -4.93
C VAL A 641 -44.21 -29.86 -6.15
N ALA A 642 -45.52 -30.06 -6.31
CA ALA A 642 -46.34 -29.47 -7.36
C ALA A 642 -47.60 -28.83 -6.74
N VAL A 643 -47.67 -27.51 -6.70
CA VAL A 643 -48.73 -26.73 -6.05
C VAL A 643 -49.38 -25.79 -7.07
N GLY A 644 -50.63 -26.07 -7.43
CA GLY A 644 -51.41 -25.32 -8.41
C GLY A 644 -52.25 -26.22 -9.31
N ARG A 645 -53.28 -25.65 -9.96
CA ARG A 645 -54.05 -26.40 -10.96
C ARG A 645 -53.15 -26.78 -12.13
N ALA A 646 -53.07 -28.07 -12.43
CA ALA A 646 -52.21 -28.63 -13.48
C ALA A 646 -50.70 -28.33 -13.36
N SER A 647 -50.19 -27.97 -12.17
CA SER A 647 -48.73 -27.89 -11.94
C SER A 647 -48.11 -29.28 -12.04
N THR A 648 -46.99 -29.43 -12.76
CA THR A 648 -46.36 -30.74 -13.04
C THR A 648 -44.85 -30.72 -12.77
N VAL A 649 -44.38 -31.59 -11.88
CA VAL A 649 -42.97 -31.99 -11.81
C VAL A 649 -42.86 -33.38 -12.42
N HIS A 650 -42.12 -33.51 -13.51
CA HIS A 650 -41.98 -34.75 -14.27
C HIS A 650 -41.05 -35.76 -13.59
N GLU A 651 -41.05 -37.00 -14.09
CA GLU A 651 -40.12 -38.04 -13.65
C GLU A 651 -38.67 -37.65 -13.98
N GLY A 652 -37.73 -38.04 -13.12
CA GLY A 652 -36.33 -37.60 -13.18
C GLY A 652 -36.06 -36.18 -12.65
N SER A 653 -37.08 -35.35 -12.42
CA SER A 653 -36.94 -34.03 -11.77
C SER A 653 -36.90 -34.16 -10.23
N GLU A 654 -35.88 -34.84 -9.71
CA GLU A 654 -35.70 -35.05 -8.26
C GLU A 654 -35.54 -33.72 -7.50
N ASN A 655 -36.23 -33.56 -6.37
CA ASN A 655 -36.32 -32.31 -5.60
C ASN A 655 -36.88 -31.11 -6.41
N GLY A 656 -37.59 -31.36 -7.52
CA GLY A 656 -38.20 -30.31 -8.33
C GLY A 656 -39.41 -29.66 -7.66
N PHE A 657 -39.58 -28.35 -7.84
CA PHE A 657 -40.65 -27.55 -7.20
C PHE A 657 -41.42 -26.73 -8.24
N ALA A 658 -42.69 -27.02 -8.47
CA ALA A 658 -43.58 -26.27 -9.36
C ALA A 658 -44.69 -25.58 -8.56
N LEU A 659 -44.77 -24.25 -8.63
CA LEU A 659 -45.76 -23.43 -7.93
C LEU A 659 -46.45 -22.47 -8.90
N GLY A 660 -47.73 -22.71 -9.17
CA GLY A 660 -48.54 -21.90 -10.08
C GLY A 660 -49.40 -22.75 -11.01
N VAL A 661 -50.42 -22.14 -11.62
CA VAL A 661 -51.28 -22.83 -12.59
C VAL A 661 -50.47 -23.21 -13.81
N GLY A 662 -50.37 -24.51 -14.12
CA GLY A 662 -49.56 -25.01 -15.23
C GLY A 662 -48.05 -24.79 -15.09
N ALA A 663 -47.53 -24.55 -13.88
CA ALA A 663 -46.08 -24.50 -13.64
C ALA A 663 -45.46 -25.89 -13.90
N GLU A 664 -44.30 -25.96 -14.57
CA GLU A 664 -43.73 -27.21 -15.07
C GLU A 664 -42.22 -27.34 -14.77
N VAL A 665 -41.78 -28.49 -14.26
CA VAL A 665 -40.35 -28.79 -14.02
C VAL A 665 -39.93 -30.10 -14.70
N GLY A 666 -39.02 -29.98 -15.66
CA GLY A 666 -38.65 -31.05 -16.59
C GLY A 666 -39.67 -31.21 -17.72
N ILE A 667 -39.53 -32.28 -18.49
CA ILE A 667 -40.53 -32.77 -19.45
C ILE A 667 -40.62 -34.30 -19.35
N ALA A 668 -41.65 -34.91 -19.97
CA ALA A 668 -41.89 -36.36 -19.91
C ALA A 668 -40.70 -37.22 -20.37
N GLU A 669 -39.84 -36.71 -21.26
CA GLU A 669 -38.65 -37.39 -21.79
C GLU A 669 -37.33 -36.89 -21.18
N GLY A 670 -37.36 -36.15 -20.07
CA GLY A 670 -36.15 -35.74 -19.37
C GLY A 670 -36.39 -34.72 -18.26
N GLY A 671 -35.92 -35.06 -17.06
CA GLY A 671 -36.07 -34.24 -15.86
C GLY A 671 -35.18 -32.99 -15.81
N ALA A 672 -35.40 -32.21 -14.76
CA ALA A 672 -34.57 -31.11 -14.29
C ALA A 672 -34.45 -31.22 -12.76
N ARG A 673 -33.33 -31.79 -12.29
CA ARG A 673 -33.10 -32.08 -10.86
C ARG A 673 -32.86 -30.78 -10.11
N GLY A 674 -33.57 -30.58 -9.00
CA GLY A 674 -33.57 -29.32 -8.25
C GLY A 674 -34.14 -28.14 -9.03
N GLY A 675 -34.85 -28.38 -10.14
CA GLY A 675 -35.48 -27.32 -10.92
C GLY A 675 -36.67 -26.71 -10.18
N VAL A 676 -36.81 -25.38 -10.22
CA VAL A 676 -37.84 -24.64 -9.49
C VAL A 676 -38.60 -23.72 -10.45
N ALA A 677 -39.90 -23.93 -10.63
CA ALA A 677 -40.79 -23.09 -11.43
C ALA A 677 -41.79 -22.37 -10.52
N ILE A 678 -41.78 -21.04 -10.50
CA ILE A 678 -42.66 -20.20 -9.66
C ILE A 678 -43.37 -19.17 -10.54
N GLY A 679 -44.66 -19.38 -10.80
CA GLY A 679 -45.50 -18.55 -11.66
C GLY A 679 -46.44 -19.39 -12.52
N ALA A 680 -47.55 -18.80 -12.97
CA ALA A 680 -48.43 -19.48 -13.92
C ALA A 680 -47.68 -19.73 -15.25
N GLY A 681 -47.70 -20.96 -15.75
CA GLY A 681 -46.94 -21.35 -16.95
C GLY A 681 -45.41 -21.18 -16.86
N ALA A 682 -44.84 -20.98 -15.67
CA ALA A 682 -43.39 -20.98 -15.49
C ALA A 682 -42.84 -22.39 -15.76
N LYS A 683 -41.73 -22.49 -16.50
CA LYS A 683 -41.19 -23.77 -16.97
C LYS A 683 -39.67 -23.88 -16.77
N VAL A 684 -39.24 -25.00 -16.20
CA VAL A 684 -37.82 -25.42 -16.20
C VAL A 684 -37.69 -26.57 -17.21
N GLY A 685 -36.88 -26.37 -18.25
CA GLY A 685 -36.73 -27.28 -19.38
C GLY A 685 -35.91 -28.55 -19.09
N LYS A 686 -35.84 -29.47 -20.07
CA LYS A 686 -35.05 -30.71 -19.98
C LYS A 686 -33.58 -30.41 -19.70
N GLY A 687 -33.01 -31.03 -18.67
CA GLY A 687 -31.59 -30.88 -18.34
C GLY A 687 -31.19 -29.53 -17.72
N ALA A 688 -32.16 -28.65 -17.44
CA ALA A 688 -31.94 -27.41 -16.69
C ALA A 688 -31.81 -27.69 -15.17
N ASP A 689 -30.86 -28.56 -14.81
CA ASP A 689 -30.59 -28.96 -13.43
C ASP A 689 -30.19 -27.74 -12.59
N GLY A 690 -30.77 -27.63 -11.39
CA GLY A 690 -30.54 -26.53 -10.44
C GLY A 690 -31.10 -25.16 -10.87
N SER A 691 -31.91 -25.09 -11.93
CA SER A 691 -32.40 -23.82 -12.48
C SER A 691 -33.75 -23.38 -11.94
N LEU A 692 -33.99 -22.06 -11.98
CA LEU A 692 -35.08 -21.39 -11.32
C LEU A 692 -35.82 -20.46 -12.31
N ALA A 693 -37.07 -20.75 -12.66
CA ALA A 693 -37.92 -19.93 -13.52
C ALA A 693 -38.93 -19.14 -12.66
N ILE A 694 -38.81 -17.80 -12.62
CA ILE A 694 -39.58 -16.93 -11.72
C ILE A 694 -40.41 -15.90 -12.49
N GLY A 695 -41.72 -15.95 -12.27
CA GLY A 695 -42.72 -15.10 -12.91
C GLY A 695 -43.51 -15.87 -13.96
N GLU A 696 -44.69 -15.36 -14.29
CA GLU A 696 -45.59 -15.93 -15.29
C GLU A 696 -44.87 -16.15 -16.65
N GLY A 697 -45.13 -17.27 -17.32
CA GLY A 697 -44.54 -17.63 -18.62
C GLY A 697 -43.00 -17.73 -18.69
N SER A 698 -42.30 -17.67 -17.56
CA SER A 698 -40.82 -17.66 -17.54
C SER A 698 -40.25 -19.04 -17.86
N GLN A 699 -39.12 -19.08 -18.56
CA GLN A 699 -38.51 -20.31 -19.06
C GLN A 699 -37.03 -20.35 -18.71
N ALA A 700 -36.62 -21.39 -17.99
CA ALA A 700 -35.22 -21.70 -17.72
C ALA A 700 -34.82 -22.97 -18.49
N ASN A 701 -34.05 -22.81 -19.57
CA ASN A 701 -33.66 -23.88 -20.49
C ASN A 701 -32.17 -24.27 -20.41
N GLU A 702 -31.42 -23.61 -19.53
CA GLU A 702 -30.00 -23.85 -19.23
C GLU A 702 -29.87 -24.35 -17.78
N ALA A 703 -28.77 -25.01 -17.43
CA ALA A 703 -28.51 -25.50 -16.07
C ALA A 703 -27.88 -24.42 -15.17
N GLY A 704 -28.25 -24.40 -13.89
CA GLY A 704 -27.73 -23.45 -12.89
C GLY A 704 -28.14 -21.98 -13.06
N VAL A 705 -29.22 -21.67 -13.79
CA VAL A 705 -29.63 -20.28 -14.08
C VAL A 705 -30.93 -19.88 -13.37
N ALA A 706 -31.04 -18.59 -13.01
CA ALA A 706 -32.29 -17.97 -12.59
C ALA A 706 -32.87 -17.15 -13.75
N SER A 707 -33.94 -17.64 -14.38
CA SER A 707 -34.65 -16.98 -15.46
C SER A 707 -35.87 -16.22 -14.93
N PHE A 708 -35.94 -14.93 -15.23
CA PHE A 708 -37.05 -14.04 -14.86
C PHE A 708 -38.00 -13.75 -16.05
N GLY A 709 -37.86 -14.47 -17.15
CA GLY A 709 -38.56 -14.20 -18.42
C GLY A 709 -38.44 -15.36 -19.40
N SER A 710 -38.66 -15.09 -20.68
CA SER A 710 -38.53 -16.06 -21.77
C SER A 710 -37.78 -15.44 -22.95
N ALA A 711 -37.49 -16.24 -23.99
CA ALA A 711 -36.84 -15.76 -25.21
C ALA A 711 -37.59 -14.61 -25.93
N THR A 712 -38.88 -14.41 -25.64
CA THR A 712 -39.72 -13.36 -26.22
C THR A 712 -40.21 -12.32 -25.21
N ALA A 713 -40.02 -12.53 -23.90
CA ALA A 713 -40.53 -11.65 -22.85
C ALA A 713 -39.50 -11.47 -21.72
N TYR A 714 -38.81 -10.34 -21.72
CA TYR A 714 -37.80 -9.98 -20.72
C TYR A 714 -38.42 -9.15 -19.58
N ARG A 715 -37.87 -9.26 -18.36
CA ARG A 715 -38.30 -8.46 -17.20
C ARG A 715 -37.16 -7.61 -16.65
N ARG A 716 -37.48 -6.37 -16.29
CA ARG A 716 -36.57 -5.49 -15.56
C ARG A 716 -36.49 -5.92 -14.10
N LEU A 717 -35.28 -6.19 -13.61
CA LEU A 717 -35.02 -6.33 -12.19
C LEU A 717 -34.90 -4.93 -11.58
N VAL A 718 -35.81 -4.61 -10.65
CA VAL A 718 -35.87 -3.31 -9.95
C VAL A 718 -35.55 -3.51 -8.46
N ASN A 719 -35.18 -2.43 -7.77
CA ASN A 719 -34.78 -2.45 -6.35
C ASN A 719 -33.56 -3.35 -6.05
N VAL A 720 -32.68 -3.53 -7.04
CA VAL A 720 -31.39 -4.19 -6.87
C VAL A 720 -30.42 -3.23 -6.17
N ALA A 721 -29.85 -3.65 -5.03
CA ALA A 721 -28.81 -2.89 -4.33
C ALA A 721 -27.48 -2.92 -5.07
N ARG A 722 -26.58 -1.98 -4.79
CA ARG A 722 -25.25 -1.92 -5.44
C ARG A 722 -24.47 -3.20 -5.13
N GLY A 723 -24.04 -3.93 -6.15
CA GLY A 723 -23.23 -5.14 -5.99
C GLY A 723 -21.86 -4.84 -5.42
N THR A 724 -21.36 -5.65 -4.49
CA THR A 724 -20.09 -5.46 -3.78
C THR A 724 -19.08 -6.58 -3.97
N ALA A 725 -19.48 -7.69 -4.62
CA ALA A 725 -18.61 -8.79 -5.02
C ALA A 725 -18.83 -9.16 -6.50
N ASP A 726 -17.85 -9.81 -7.12
CA ASP A 726 -17.80 -10.14 -8.55
C ASP A 726 -19.00 -10.98 -9.07
N HIS A 727 -19.70 -11.67 -8.17
CA HIS A 727 -20.88 -12.49 -8.45
C HIS A 727 -22.20 -11.78 -8.06
N ASN A 728 -22.20 -10.47 -7.88
CA ASN A 728 -23.40 -9.66 -7.65
C ASN A 728 -23.87 -8.99 -8.95
N ALA A 729 -25.17 -8.67 -9.03
CA ALA A 729 -25.70 -7.90 -10.14
C ALA A 729 -25.25 -6.43 -10.08
N THR A 730 -24.66 -5.93 -11.17
CA THR A 730 -24.30 -4.52 -11.32
C THR A 730 -25.55 -3.67 -11.52
N THR A 731 -25.75 -2.64 -10.69
CA THR A 731 -26.86 -1.71 -10.86
C THR A 731 -26.60 -0.69 -11.97
N VAL A 732 -27.67 -0.15 -12.56
CA VAL A 732 -27.58 0.99 -13.50
C VAL A 732 -26.83 2.18 -12.87
N SER A 733 -26.93 2.39 -11.54
CA SER A 733 -26.17 3.44 -10.85
C SER A 733 -24.66 3.20 -10.92
N GLN A 734 -24.20 1.96 -10.68
CA GLN A 734 -22.77 1.62 -10.77
C GLN A 734 -22.25 1.72 -12.21
N LEU A 735 -23.06 1.32 -13.20
CA LEU A 735 -22.68 1.49 -14.60
C LEU A 735 -22.59 2.98 -14.98
N LYS A 736 -23.51 3.83 -14.52
CA LYS A 736 -23.45 5.29 -14.70
C LYS A 736 -22.19 5.88 -14.05
N ASP A 737 -21.87 5.49 -12.83
CA ASP A 737 -20.68 5.97 -12.12
C ASP A 737 -19.40 5.56 -12.88
N SER A 738 -19.30 4.30 -13.32
CA SER A 738 -18.17 3.82 -14.13
C SER A 738 -18.05 4.57 -15.46
N LEU A 739 -19.15 4.79 -16.18
CA LEU A 739 -19.14 5.56 -17.43
C LEU A 739 -18.74 7.03 -17.21
N ALA A 740 -19.18 7.63 -16.10
CA ALA A 740 -18.80 9.01 -15.76
C ALA A 740 -17.29 9.17 -15.53
N THR A 741 -16.54 8.11 -15.17
CA THR A 741 -15.07 8.18 -15.03
C THR A 741 -14.34 8.43 -16.34
N LEU A 742 -14.94 8.16 -17.51
CA LEU A 742 -14.37 8.53 -18.80
C LEU A 742 -14.39 10.06 -19.00
N GLY A 743 -15.34 10.77 -18.37
CA GLY A 743 -15.54 12.20 -18.58
C GLY A 743 -16.29 12.50 -19.88
N GLY A 744 -16.18 13.74 -20.36
CA GLY A 744 -16.80 14.19 -21.61
C GLY A 744 -18.34 14.08 -21.67
N GLY A 745 -19.03 13.90 -20.54
CA GLY A 745 -20.48 13.66 -20.52
C GLY A 745 -20.91 12.20 -20.78
N ALA A 746 -19.97 11.24 -20.78
CA ALA A 746 -20.29 9.82 -20.85
C ALA A 746 -21.26 9.39 -19.73
N GLY A 747 -22.20 8.52 -20.07
CA GLY A 747 -23.24 8.10 -19.13
C GLY A 747 -24.25 7.14 -19.73
N LEU A 748 -25.41 7.04 -19.11
CA LEU A 748 -26.53 6.21 -19.58
C LEU A 748 -27.83 7.03 -19.56
N ASP A 749 -28.62 6.95 -20.62
CA ASP A 749 -29.87 7.71 -20.77
C ASP A 749 -31.01 7.17 -19.88
N GLY A 750 -32.25 7.61 -20.11
CA GLY A 750 -33.45 7.13 -19.42
C GLY A 750 -33.95 5.75 -19.89
N ASN A 751 -33.53 5.31 -21.07
CA ASN A 751 -33.93 4.05 -21.71
C ASN A 751 -32.92 2.92 -21.46
N GLY A 752 -31.70 3.25 -21.04
CA GLY A 752 -30.60 2.31 -20.82
C GLY A 752 -29.54 2.30 -21.92
N SER A 753 -29.54 3.29 -22.84
CA SER A 753 -28.54 3.44 -23.90
C SER A 753 -27.28 4.15 -23.38
N ILE A 754 -26.11 3.74 -23.86
CA ILE A 754 -24.84 4.41 -23.55
C ILE A 754 -24.76 5.75 -24.29
N ILE A 755 -24.52 6.81 -23.53
CA ILE A 755 -24.15 8.13 -24.02
C ILE A 755 -22.62 8.12 -24.14
N ALA A 756 -22.11 8.29 -25.36
CA ALA A 756 -20.68 8.36 -25.63
C ALA A 756 -20.06 9.62 -24.97
N PRO A 757 -18.79 9.57 -24.53
CA PRO A 757 -18.08 10.77 -24.11
C PRO A 757 -17.91 11.73 -25.30
N THR A 758 -17.66 13.00 -25.00
CA THR A 758 -17.34 14.04 -25.96
C THR A 758 -16.19 14.90 -25.42
N TYR A 759 -15.04 14.84 -26.06
CA TYR A 759 -13.83 15.58 -25.69
C TYR A 759 -13.53 16.68 -26.72
N ALA A 760 -13.21 17.89 -26.25
CA ALA A 760 -12.71 18.97 -27.09
C ALA A 760 -11.18 18.96 -27.09
N VAL A 761 -10.56 18.57 -28.20
CA VAL A 761 -9.10 18.45 -28.35
C VAL A 761 -8.66 19.14 -29.64
N GLN A 762 -7.72 20.10 -29.54
CA GLN A 762 -7.18 20.87 -30.68
C GLN A 762 -8.27 21.58 -31.53
N GLY A 763 -9.38 21.98 -30.91
CA GLY A 763 -10.52 22.60 -31.59
C GLY A 763 -11.44 21.62 -32.34
N GLY A 764 -11.12 20.32 -32.33
CA GLY A 764 -11.98 19.24 -32.81
C GLY A 764 -12.75 18.55 -31.67
N THR A 765 -13.81 17.84 -32.04
CA THR A 765 -14.64 17.04 -31.12
C THR A 765 -14.35 15.56 -31.32
N GLN A 766 -14.04 14.84 -30.24
CA GLN A 766 -13.67 13.43 -30.26
C GLN A 766 -14.61 12.63 -29.36
N ASN A 767 -15.14 11.50 -29.84
CA ASN A 767 -16.20 10.74 -29.14
C ASN A 767 -15.70 9.44 -28.48
N THR A 768 -14.40 9.18 -28.55
CA THR A 768 -13.72 8.08 -27.84
C THR A 768 -12.46 8.60 -27.16
N VAL A 769 -11.95 7.85 -26.17
CA VAL A 769 -10.66 8.16 -25.52
C VAL A 769 -9.51 7.97 -26.51
N GLU A 770 -9.61 7.00 -27.42
CA GLU A 770 -8.59 6.71 -28.43
C GLU A 770 -8.42 7.86 -29.42
N ASP A 771 -9.52 8.35 -30.00
CA ASP A 771 -9.51 9.49 -30.94
C ASP A 771 -8.98 10.77 -30.27
N ALA A 772 -9.35 11.00 -28.99
CA ALA A 772 -8.88 12.13 -28.20
C ALA A 772 -7.36 12.07 -27.94
N LEU A 773 -6.82 10.89 -27.63
CA LEU A 773 -5.39 10.68 -27.44
C LEU A 773 -4.61 10.76 -28.76
N MET A 774 -5.14 10.21 -29.86
CA MET A 774 -4.54 10.32 -31.19
C MET A 774 -4.48 11.78 -31.67
N ALA A 775 -5.53 12.57 -31.44
CA ALA A 775 -5.55 13.99 -31.77
C ALA A 775 -4.52 14.79 -30.96
N LEU A 776 -4.32 14.43 -29.68
CA LEU A 776 -3.29 15.03 -28.83
C LEU A 776 -1.87 14.62 -29.25
N ASP A 777 -1.65 13.33 -29.54
CA ASP A 777 -0.37 12.79 -30.00
C ASP A 777 0.06 13.44 -31.33
N GLY A 778 -0.83 13.52 -32.32
CA GLY A 778 -0.57 14.22 -33.57
C GLY A 778 -0.20 15.70 -33.39
N ALA A 779 -0.75 16.37 -32.37
CA ALA A 779 -0.38 17.73 -32.02
C ALA A 779 0.97 17.82 -31.29
N VAL A 780 1.29 16.90 -30.39
CA VAL A 780 2.60 16.81 -29.72
C VAL A 780 3.70 16.51 -30.72
N ILE A 781 3.50 15.55 -31.64
CA ILE A 781 4.42 15.26 -32.76
C ILE A 781 4.59 16.50 -33.65
N THR A 782 3.52 17.27 -33.88
CA THR A 782 3.60 18.52 -34.66
C THR A 782 4.35 19.63 -33.92
N ALA A 783 4.21 19.72 -32.60
CA ALA A 783 4.99 20.63 -31.77
C ALA A 783 6.48 20.24 -31.73
N GLY A 784 6.79 18.94 -31.59
CA GLY A 784 8.15 18.39 -31.70
C GLY A 784 8.79 18.76 -33.03
N ARG A 785 8.15 18.40 -34.16
CA ARG A 785 8.62 18.78 -35.51
C ARG A 785 8.82 20.30 -35.70
N ARG A 786 8.08 21.15 -34.98
CA ARG A 786 8.28 22.61 -35.00
C ARG A 786 9.50 23.02 -34.15
N ALA A 787 9.71 22.40 -33.00
CA ALA A 787 10.90 22.61 -32.16
C ALA A 787 12.16 22.15 -32.91
N ASP A 788 12.17 20.93 -33.47
CA ASP A 788 13.26 20.39 -34.29
C ASP A 788 13.58 21.31 -35.47
N LYS A 789 12.56 21.89 -36.10
CA LYS A 789 12.74 22.84 -37.20
C LYS A 789 13.35 24.17 -36.72
N VAL A 790 12.94 24.69 -35.57
CA VAL A 790 13.55 25.90 -34.98
C VAL A 790 15.00 25.63 -34.56
N GLU A 791 15.28 24.47 -33.97
CA GLU A 791 16.64 24.03 -33.59
C GLU A 791 17.52 23.80 -34.82
N SER A 792 16.98 23.21 -35.88
CA SER A 792 17.65 23.04 -37.16
C SER A 792 17.91 24.38 -37.86
N GLN A 793 16.98 25.34 -37.80
CA GLN A 793 17.16 26.68 -38.35
C GLN A 793 18.18 27.51 -37.57
N LEU A 794 18.21 27.42 -36.23
CA LEU A 794 19.30 28.00 -35.43
C LEU A 794 20.62 27.31 -35.76
N SER A 795 20.62 25.98 -35.85
CA SER A 795 21.82 25.21 -36.15
C SER A 795 22.36 25.52 -37.54
N SER A 796 21.55 25.68 -38.59
CA SER A 796 22.06 26.05 -39.92
C SER A 796 22.65 27.46 -39.96
N ILE A 797 22.11 28.41 -39.16
CA ILE A 797 22.68 29.76 -39.00
C ILE A 797 24.06 29.73 -38.32
N PHE A 798 24.37 28.71 -37.50
CA PHE A 798 25.64 28.60 -36.77
C PHE A 798 26.56 27.43 -37.19
N GLN A 799 26.10 26.49 -38.03
CA GLN A 799 26.82 25.27 -38.42
C GLN A 799 27.07 25.12 -39.93
N ASP A 800 26.73 26.12 -40.76
CA ASP A 800 27.42 26.31 -42.05
C ASP A 800 28.88 26.74 -41.79
N SER A 801 29.65 25.82 -41.20
CA SER A 801 31.10 25.90 -41.13
C SER A 801 31.65 25.78 -42.55
N PRO A 802 32.51 26.70 -43.00
CA PRO A 802 33.07 26.63 -44.35
C PRO A 802 33.76 25.29 -44.60
N SER A 803 33.42 24.65 -45.72
CA SER A 803 34.29 23.64 -46.30
C SER A 803 35.66 24.28 -46.54
N ALA A 804 36.71 23.67 -45.97
CA ALA A 804 37.97 24.34 -45.71
C ALA A 804 38.60 24.98 -46.96
N ARG A 805 38.61 26.31 -47.00
CA ARG A 805 39.60 27.10 -47.74
C ARG A 805 40.73 27.48 -46.78
N ALA A 806 41.95 27.58 -47.31
CA ALA A 806 43.19 27.57 -46.53
C ALA A 806 43.59 28.95 -45.94
N ASP A 807 42.62 29.84 -45.77
CA ASP A 807 42.73 31.24 -45.38
C ASP A 807 41.75 31.57 -44.22
N GLY A 808 42.28 31.63 -43.00
CA GLY A 808 41.47 31.54 -41.78
C GLY A 808 40.49 32.69 -41.51
N MET A 809 39.31 32.31 -41.02
CA MET A 809 38.38 33.09 -40.17
C MET A 809 38.29 34.62 -40.43
N SER A 810 38.01 35.02 -41.68
CA SER A 810 37.95 36.45 -42.04
C SER A 810 36.63 36.90 -42.70
N GLN A 811 35.61 36.04 -42.81
CA GLN A 811 34.31 36.37 -43.42
C GLN A 811 33.11 35.70 -42.73
N ILE A 812 31.98 36.40 -42.72
CA ILE A 812 30.63 35.89 -42.39
C ILE A 812 29.84 35.87 -43.70
N ALA A 813 29.29 34.71 -44.09
CA ALA A 813 28.54 34.56 -45.34
C ALA A 813 27.07 34.94 -45.15
N LEU A 814 26.68 36.13 -45.61
CA LEU A 814 25.31 36.65 -45.51
C LEU A 814 24.45 36.20 -46.70
N ASN A 815 24.13 34.91 -46.71
CA ASN A 815 23.52 34.24 -47.86
C ASN A 815 22.05 34.67 -48.09
N GLY A 816 21.82 35.30 -49.25
CA GLY A 816 20.51 35.59 -49.84
C GLY A 816 20.71 35.87 -51.33
N VAL A 817 19.70 35.65 -52.17
CA VAL A 817 19.85 35.68 -53.65
C VAL A 817 20.34 37.04 -54.18
N ASN A 818 20.09 38.12 -53.43
CA ASN A 818 20.55 39.48 -53.70
C ASN A 818 21.47 40.05 -52.59
N GLY A 819 22.02 39.19 -51.72
CA GLY A 819 22.65 39.58 -50.45
C GLY A 819 21.64 39.98 -49.36
N MET A 820 22.08 40.08 -48.10
CA MET A 820 21.27 40.61 -46.99
C MET A 820 21.65 42.05 -46.63
N VAL A 821 20.64 42.89 -46.39
CA VAL A 821 20.82 44.25 -45.89
C VAL A 821 20.96 44.20 -44.35
N LEU A 822 22.11 44.63 -43.84
CA LEU A 822 22.33 44.84 -42.41
C LEU A 822 21.77 46.21 -42.01
N THR A 823 20.69 46.24 -41.26
CA THR A 823 20.13 47.47 -40.66
C THR A 823 20.58 47.64 -39.21
N ASN A 824 20.41 48.85 -38.66
CA ASN A 824 20.74 49.19 -37.27
C ASN A 824 22.25 49.06 -36.90
N LEU A 825 23.15 49.22 -37.88
CA LEU A 825 24.59 49.28 -37.68
C LEU A 825 25.02 50.69 -37.22
N ALA A 826 25.56 50.78 -36.00
CA ALA A 826 26.12 52.03 -35.45
C ALA A 826 27.34 52.52 -36.24
N ASP A 827 27.71 53.79 -36.07
CA ASP A 827 28.87 54.40 -36.73
C ASP A 827 30.19 53.70 -36.31
N GLY A 828 30.82 52.97 -37.23
CA GLY A 828 32.10 52.30 -37.02
C GLY A 828 33.28 53.28 -37.01
N ARG A 829 34.31 53.04 -36.19
CA ARG A 829 35.43 53.99 -36.05
C ARG A 829 36.26 54.05 -37.33
N VAL A 830 36.30 55.20 -38.01
CA VAL A 830 37.14 55.40 -39.20
C VAL A 830 38.54 55.90 -38.80
N ALA A 831 39.47 54.96 -38.56
CA ALA A 831 40.86 55.25 -38.22
C ALA A 831 41.80 54.12 -38.68
N PRO A 832 43.12 54.37 -38.89
CA PRO A 832 44.07 53.34 -39.27
C PRO A 832 44.09 52.18 -38.28
N GLY A 833 43.90 50.95 -38.78
CA GLY A 833 43.85 49.73 -37.98
C GLY A 833 42.48 49.38 -37.37
N SER A 834 41.45 50.21 -37.58
CA SER A 834 40.08 49.87 -37.18
C SER A 834 39.53 48.67 -37.97
N ARG A 835 38.62 47.92 -37.34
CA ARG A 835 37.93 46.76 -37.91
C ARG A 835 36.40 46.83 -37.79
N ASP A 836 35.89 47.98 -37.37
CA ASP A 836 34.44 48.20 -37.25
C ASP A 836 33.81 48.24 -38.65
N ALA A 837 32.62 47.67 -38.80
CA ALA A 837 31.87 47.79 -40.05
C ALA A 837 31.35 49.22 -40.21
N VAL A 838 31.62 49.85 -41.35
CA VAL A 838 31.09 51.18 -41.68
C VAL A 838 29.65 51.08 -42.18
N ASN A 839 28.80 52.00 -41.77
CA ASN A 839 27.42 52.07 -42.24
C ASN A 839 27.26 53.01 -43.47
N GLY A 840 26.08 52.99 -44.08
CA GLY A 840 25.80 53.80 -45.27
C GLY A 840 25.88 55.32 -45.04
N GLY A 841 25.61 55.81 -43.82
CA GLY A 841 25.74 57.23 -43.48
C GLY A 841 27.19 57.70 -43.48
N GLN A 842 28.10 56.87 -42.98
CA GLN A 842 29.54 57.16 -42.97
C GLN A 842 30.14 57.13 -44.39
N LEU A 843 29.74 56.15 -45.21
CA LEU A 843 30.15 56.11 -46.62
C LEU A 843 29.60 57.30 -47.41
N HIS A 844 28.36 57.73 -47.13
CA HIS A 844 27.77 58.92 -47.75
C HIS A 844 28.48 60.22 -47.33
N SER A 845 28.90 60.35 -46.06
CA SER A 845 29.73 61.47 -45.59
C SER A 845 31.09 61.52 -46.29
N MET A 846 31.74 60.37 -46.49
CA MET A 846 32.97 60.27 -47.28
C MET A 846 32.74 60.62 -48.76
N GLN A 847 31.61 60.22 -49.34
CA GLN A 847 31.25 60.58 -50.72
C GLN A 847 31.07 62.10 -50.87
N GLN A 848 30.42 62.77 -49.92
CA GLN A 848 30.30 64.24 -49.93
C GLN A 848 31.67 64.94 -49.86
N GLN A 849 32.60 64.44 -49.04
CA GLN A 849 33.99 64.95 -49.02
C GLN A 849 34.76 64.66 -50.32
N LEU A 850 34.51 63.54 -50.99
CA LEU A 850 35.14 63.21 -52.27
C LEU A 850 34.59 64.05 -53.41
N ASN A 851 33.28 64.26 -53.49
CA ASN A 851 32.66 65.17 -54.46
C ASN A 851 33.22 66.59 -54.30
N GLY A 852 33.25 67.15 -53.09
CA GLY A 852 33.86 68.47 -52.86
C GLY A 852 35.37 68.55 -53.15
N ARG A 853 36.09 67.42 -53.16
CA ARG A 853 37.49 67.34 -53.61
C ARG A 853 37.64 67.12 -55.11
N MET A 854 36.65 66.52 -55.79
CA MET A 854 36.59 66.44 -57.26
C MET A 854 36.22 67.80 -57.84
N ASP A 855 35.19 68.46 -57.33
CA ASP A 855 34.83 69.84 -57.71
C ASP A 855 36.04 70.80 -57.57
N GLY A 856 36.83 70.64 -56.49
CA GLY A 856 38.08 71.37 -56.24
C GLY A 856 39.33 70.86 -56.98
N LEU A 857 39.23 69.76 -57.74
CA LEU A 857 40.25 69.25 -58.66
C LEU A 857 39.91 69.60 -60.11
N GLU A 858 38.64 69.51 -60.53
CA GLU A 858 38.13 70.10 -61.78
C GLU A 858 38.51 71.60 -61.84
N GLN A 859 38.24 72.39 -60.78
CA GLN A 859 38.68 73.79 -60.67
C GLN A 859 40.20 74.02 -60.72
N ARG A 860 41.03 72.96 -60.62
CA ARG A 860 42.49 73.04 -60.70
C ARG A 860 43.07 72.39 -61.96
N ILE A 861 42.23 71.83 -62.81
CA ILE A 861 42.59 71.22 -64.09
C ILE A 861 42.30 72.18 -65.24
N ASP A 862 41.29 73.05 -65.11
CA ASP A 862 40.99 74.08 -66.11
C ASP A 862 41.99 75.27 -66.10
N ASP A 863 42.74 75.49 -65.01
CA ASP A 863 43.70 76.60 -64.84
C ASP A 863 45.17 76.14 -64.63
N ALA A 864 45.86 75.67 -65.68
CA ALA A 864 47.26 76.04 -66.02
C ALA A 864 47.97 75.13 -67.09
N PRO A 865 48.79 75.69 -68.02
CA PRO A 865 49.59 74.92 -69.00
C PRO A 865 51.01 74.44 -68.53
N PRO A 866 51.75 73.64 -69.33
CA PRO A 866 52.96 72.87 -68.94
C PRO A 866 54.31 73.49 -69.42
N PRO A 867 55.52 72.84 -69.31
CA PRO A 867 56.08 71.86 -68.35
C PRO A 867 57.57 72.11 -67.89
N ARG A 868 58.12 71.18 -67.06
CA ARG A 868 59.55 70.86 -66.78
C ARG A 868 60.38 71.75 -65.80
N ALA A 869 60.80 71.18 -64.65
CA ALA A 869 62.16 70.61 -64.43
C ALA A 869 62.56 70.41 -62.94
N LEU A 870 63.03 69.19 -62.64
CA LEU A 870 64.06 68.74 -61.66
C LEU A 870 64.35 69.43 -60.31
N ALA A 871 64.48 68.54 -59.30
CA ALA A 871 65.49 68.51 -58.21
C ALA A 871 65.28 69.30 -56.91
N SER A 872 66.09 68.91 -55.91
CA SER A 872 65.85 69.00 -54.45
C SER A 872 66.84 69.92 -53.72
N SER A 873 66.70 70.01 -52.38
CA SER A 873 67.58 70.65 -51.37
C SER A 873 67.40 72.16 -51.13
N SER A 874 67.67 72.76 -49.94
CA SER A 874 67.66 72.26 -48.54
C SER A 874 67.92 73.40 -47.51
N VAL A 875 67.01 73.63 -46.53
CA VAL A 875 67.19 74.40 -45.25
C VAL A 875 67.67 75.89 -45.38
N PRO A 876 67.72 76.78 -44.34
CA PRO A 876 67.50 76.62 -42.89
C PRO A 876 66.56 77.63 -42.15
N LYS A 877 66.26 77.27 -40.88
CA LYS A 877 66.01 78.03 -39.60
C LYS A 877 66.23 79.58 -39.57
N PRO A 878 65.65 80.37 -38.60
CA PRO A 878 65.72 80.09 -37.14
C PRO A 878 64.61 80.61 -36.17
N GLN A 879 64.72 80.20 -34.88
CA GLN A 879 64.37 80.92 -33.61
C GLN A 879 62.91 81.44 -33.35
N ALA A 880 62.41 81.58 -32.12
CA ALA A 880 62.81 81.18 -30.74
C ALA A 880 61.57 81.21 -29.80
N GLU A 881 61.73 80.68 -28.56
CA GLU A 881 61.15 81.07 -27.24
C GLU A 881 59.76 81.77 -27.08
N ASP A 882 59.09 81.80 -25.91
CA ASP A 882 58.90 80.88 -24.76
C ASP A 882 57.85 81.54 -23.79
N THR A 883 56.94 80.78 -23.16
CA THR A 883 56.01 81.20 -22.06
C THR A 883 54.99 82.38 -22.34
N PRO A 884 54.11 82.86 -21.41
CA PRO A 884 53.40 82.26 -20.23
C PRO A 884 51.86 82.58 -20.10
N VAL A 885 51.20 82.03 -19.05
CA VAL A 885 50.09 82.60 -18.20
C VAL A 885 48.62 82.81 -18.71
N VAL A 886 47.67 82.17 -17.98
CA VAL A 886 46.34 82.58 -17.36
C VAL A 886 45.77 84.02 -17.69
N PRO A 887 44.44 84.36 -17.68
CA PRO A 887 43.37 83.86 -16.79
C PRO A 887 41.88 83.84 -17.29
N GLU A 888 40.95 83.50 -16.36
CA GLU A 888 39.54 83.97 -16.16
C GLU A 888 38.57 84.10 -17.36
N GLY A 889 37.29 83.68 -17.32
CA GLY A 889 36.21 83.95 -16.33
C GLY A 889 35.11 84.75 -17.08
N LYS A 890 33.78 84.60 -16.88
CA LYS A 890 33.00 84.33 -15.67
C LYS A 890 31.54 83.92 -16.00
N ASP A 891 30.94 83.12 -15.10
CA ASP A 891 29.61 83.28 -14.44
C ASP A 891 28.31 83.39 -15.25
N SER A 892 27.15 82.83 -14.85
CA SER A 892 26.71 82.06 -13.65
C SER A 892 25.33 81.40 -13.96
N GLN A 893 24.62 80.58 -13.17
CA GLN A 893 24.55 80.25 -11.72
C GLN A 893 24.32 78.71 -11.53
N GLN A 894 24.96 78.00 -10.59
CA GLN A 894 24.72 77.88 -9.12
C GLN A 894 23.47 77.00 -8.77
N VAL A 895 23.37 76.05 -7.82
CA VAL A 895 24.22 75.23 -6.89
C VAL A 895 23.28 74.13 -6.28
N ALA A 896 23.67 73.05 -5.57
CA ALA A 896 24.83 72.12 -5.52
C ALA A 896 24.60 71.06 -4.40
N SER A 897 25.49 70.05 -4.29
CA SER A 897 25.98 69.44 -3.01
C SER A 897 25.06 68.44 -2.25
N VAL A 898 25.47 67.28 -1.67
CA VAL A 898 26.64 66.34 -1.62
C VAL A 898 26.09 64.99 -1.06
N GLY A 899 26.74 63.81 -1.03
CA GLY A 899 28.11 63.35 -1.33
C GLY A 899 28.26 61.82 -1.09
N GLU A 900 29.48 61.28 -1.11
CA GLU A 900 29.78 59.84 -0.99
C GLU A 900 30.20 59.39 0.43
N GLY A 901 30.03 58.08 0.71
CA GLY A 901 31.00 57.27 1.49
C GLY A 901 30.76 57.02 3.00
N ASP A 902 30.63 55.75 3.41
CA ASP A 902 31.57 55.08 4.34
C ASP A 902 31.25 53.59 4.66
N LYS A 903 32.27 52.87 5.14
CA LYS A 903 32.24 51.55 5.87
C LYS A 903 32.89 51.78 7.26
N PRO A 904 32.81 50.90 8.31
CA PRO A 904 32.40 49.48 8.36
C PRO A 904 31.51 49.07 9.59
N THR A 905 31.42 47.76 9.85
CA THR A 905 30.65 47.02 10.89
C THR A 905 30.91 47.37 12.37
N PRO A 906 29.96 47.08 13.29
CA PRO A 906 30.14 45.89 14.16
C PRO A 906 28.88 45.03 14.49
N GLN A 907 29.14 43.80 14.96
CA GLN A 907 28.25 42.74 15.49
C GLN A 907 28.04 42.90 17.04
N PRO A 908 27.36 42.03 17.85
CA PRO A 908 26.51 40.83 17.60
C PRO A 908 25.27 40.61 18.57
N LYS A 909 24.62 39.41 18.51
CA LYS A 909 23.77 38.69 19.54
C LYS A 909 22.32 39.18 19.80
N ALA A 910 21.30 38.33 20.09
CA ALA A 910 21.20 36.85 20.06
C ALA A 910 19.73 36.30 20.03
N ASN A 911 19.54 35.21 19.28
CA ASN A 911 18.73 33.96 19.44
C ASN A 911 17.33 33.85 20.09
N LYS A 912 16.59 32.84 19.56
CA LYS A 912 15.44 32.04 20.07
C LYS A 912 14.03 32.46 19.60
N ASP A 913 13.11 31.55 19.20
CA ASP A 913 13.13 30.07 19.13
C ASP A 913 12.35 29.52 17.90
N ASP A 914 12.84 28.36 17.40
CA ASP A 914 12.14 27.19 16.83
C ASP A 914 11.39 27.19 15.47
N SER A 915 11.26 25.96 14.95
CA SER A 915 10.87 25.58 13.57
C SER A 915 9.92 24.35 13.62
N PRO A 916 9.46 23.73 12.50
CA PRO A 916 9.10 24.25 11.16
C PRO A 916 7.70 23.76 10.70
N LYS A 917 7.08 24.43 9.70
CA LYS A 917 6.23 23.78 8.65
C LYS A 917 5.80 24.77 7.55
N PRO A 918 5.71 24.34 6.27
CA PRO A 918 5.25 25.19 5.19
C PRO A 918 3.74 25.06 4.97
N GLN A 919 3.06 26.20 4.84
CA GLN A 919 1.82 26.30 4.07
C GLN A 919 2.04 27.40 3.04
N VAL A 920 1.94 27.05 1.76
CA VAL A 920 1.97 28.02 0.67
C VAL A 920 0.61 28.69 0.64
N ASP A 921 0.54 29.96 0.99
CA ASP A 921 -0.69 30.74 0.93
C ASP A 921 -1.03 31.01 -0.55
N THR A 922 -2.13 30.42 -1.02
CA THR A 922 -2.58 30.54 -2.41
C THR A 922 -2.90 31.98 -2.81
N ALA A 923 -3.13 32.89 -1.85
CA ALA A 923 -3.38 34.30 -2.10
C ALA A 923 -2.15 35.07 -2.65
N GLU A 924 -0.92 34.58 -2.42
CA GLU A 924 0.29 35.24 -2.92
C GLU A 924 0.60 34.84 -4.37
N LEU A 925 0.30 33.58 -4.73
CA LEU A 925 0.45 33.08 -6.10
C LEU A 925 -0.58 33.71 -7.06
N GLU A 926 -1.84 33.86 -6.63
CA GLU A 926 -2.86 34.58 -7.41
C GLU A 926 -2.50 36.05 -7.63
N LYS A 927 -1.91 36.73 -6.63
CA LYS A 927 -1.41 38.11 -6.79
C LYS A 927 -0.27 38.21 -7.80
N MET A 928 0.65 37.24 -7.84
CA MET A 928 1.74 37.24 -8.82
C MET A 928 1.25 36.95 -10.24
N LEU A 929 0.30 36.02 -10.44
CA LEU A 929 -0.30 35.80 -11.76
C LEU A 929 -1.16 36.99 -12.22
N ALA A 930 -1.98 37.57 -11.33
CA ALA A 930 -2.78 38.76 -11.65
C ALA A 930 -1.89 39.94 -12.08
N ARG A 931 -0.76 40.17 -11.39
CA ARG A 931 0.18 41.25 -11.74
C ARG A 931 0.88 41.04 -13.09
N ALA A 932 1.21 39.79 -13.41
CA ALA A 932 1.84 39.46 -14.69
C ALA A 932 0.87 39.61 -15.88
N ASN A 933 -0.38 39.17 -15.70
CA ASN A 933 -1.42 39.33 -16.72
C ASN A 933 -1.82 40.81 -16.87
N GLU A 934 -2.03 41.55 -15.79
CA GLU A 934 -2.38 42.99 -15.83
C GLU A 934 -1.31 43.84 -16.54
N TYR A 935 -0.02 43.53 -16.36
CA TYR A 935 1.07 44.19 -17.09
C TYR A 935 1.10 43.81 -18.58
N THR A 936 0.82 42.54 -18.89
CA THR A 936 0.85 42.01 -20.27
C THR A 936 -0.36 42.51 -21.07
N ASP A 937 -1.57 42.42 -20.53
CA ASP A 937 -2.81 42.95 -21.11
C ASP A 937 -2.78 44.48 -21.18
N GLY A 938 -2.15 45.14 -20.20
CA GLY A 938 -1.87 46.57 -20.22
C GLY A 938 -0.96 46.99 -21.38
N ALA A 939 0.10 46.22 -21.65
CA ALA A 939 1.01 46.47 -22.77
C ALA A 939 0.37 46.14 -24.13
N ILE A 940 -0.29 44.98 -24.24
CA ILE A 940 -0.96 44.52 -25.47
C ILE A 940 -2.11 45.45 -25.83
N SER A 941 -3.02 45.78 -24.91
CA SER A 941 -4.13 46.69 -25.22
C SER A 941 -3.67 48.10 -25.63
N ASN A 942 -2.50 48.54 -25.17
CA ASN A 942 -1.92 49.83 -25.57
C ASN A 942 -1.20 49.75 -26.92
N PHE A 943 -0.70 48.56 -27.30
CA PHE A 943 -0.18 48.27 -28.63
C PHE A 943 -1.31 48.14 -29.66
N GLU A 944 -2.36 47.39 -29.34
CA GLU A 944 -3.58 47.24 -30.17
C GLU A 944 -4.29 48.57 -30.39
N ARG A 945 -4.47 49.40 -29.35
CA ARG A 945 -5.00 50.78 -29.52
C ARG A 945 -4.11 51.68 -30.37
N ARG A 946 -2.81 51.38 -30.51
CA ARG A 946 -1.91 52.10 -31.41
C ARG A 946 -1.99 51.55 -32.84
N LEU A 947 -2.14 50.23 -33.01
CA LEU A 947 -2.37 49.60 -34.31
C LEU A 947 -3.72 50.01 -34.91
N ASP A 948 -4.83 49.93 -34.18
CA ASP A 948 -6.16 50.38 -34.65
C ASP A 948 -6.16 51.87 -35.05
N LYS A 949 -5.42 52.72 -34.32
CA LYS A 949 -5.20 54.13 -34.70
C LYS A 949 -4.30 54.29 -35.93
N MET A 950 -3.32 53.40 -36.13
CA MET A 950 -2.47 53.38 -37.32
C MET A 950 -3.27 52.91 -38.54
N ASP A 951 -4.05 51.84 -38.43
CA ASP A 951 -4.83 51.28 -39.53
C ASP A 951 -5.93 52.25 -39.97
N LYS A 952 -6.67 52.85 -39.04
CA LYS A 952 -7.62 53.94 -39.35
C LYS A 952 -6.93 55.17 -39.97
N ARG A 953 -5.67 55.44 -39.65
CA ARG A 953 -4.88 56.50 -40.30
C ARG A 953 -4.36 56.09 -41.67
N PHE A 954 -4.05 54.81 -41.86
CA PHE A 954 -3.62 54.25 -43.14
C PHE A 954 -4.77 54.24 -44.15
N ASN A 955 -5.96 53.78 -43.74
CA ASN A 955 -7.17 53.79 -44.56
C ASN A 955 -7.59 55.23 -44.92
N ARG A 956 -7.43 56.20 -44.00
CA ARG A 956 -7.62 57.62 -44.30
C ARG A 956 -6.60 58.19 -45.28
N MET A 957 -5.32 57.84 -45.16
CA MET A 957 -4.30 58.19 -46.16
C MET A 957 -4.56 57.53 -47.52
N ALA A 958 -5.05 56.28 -47.55
CA ALA A 958 -5.44 55.60 -48.77
C ALA A 958 -6.63 56.28 -49.45
N ALA A 959 -7.68 56.63 -48.69
CA ALA A 959 -8.81 57.41 -49.18
C ALA A 959 -8.38 58.78 -49.73
N MET A 960 -7.47 59.49 -49.04
CA MET A 960 -6.89 60.76 -49.54
C MET A 960 -6.11 60.57 -50.84
N SER A 961 -5.26 59.55 -50.92
CA SER A 961 -4.48 59.25 -52.11
C SER A 961 -5.40 58.97 -53.31
N SER A 962 -6.43 58.12 -53.11
CA SER A 962 -7.47 57.87 -54.13
C SER A 962 -8.21 59.14 -54.53
N ALA A 963 -8.56 60.01 -53.57
CA ALA A 963 -9.18 61.31 -53.85
C ALA A 963 -8.28 62.21 -54.70
N GLN A 964 -6.98 62.29 -54.37
CA GLN A 964 -5.97 63.06 -55.10
C GLN A 964 -5.69 62.48 -56.50
N THR A 965 -5.71 61.16 -56.68
CA THR A 965 -5.58 60.52 -58.00
C THR A 965 -6.79 60.79 -58.89
N ALA A 966 -8.02 60.60 -58.39
CA ALA A 966 -9.25 60.92 -59.12
C ALA A 966 -9.32 62.41 -59.50
N MET A 967 -8.77 63.26 -58.64
CA MET A 967 -8.55 64.68 -58.89
C MET A 967 -7.59 64.96 -60.06
N ALA A 968 -6.38 64.41 -59.98
CA ALA A 968 -5.35 64.62 -61.00
C ALA A 968 -5.78 64.10 -62.37
N MET A 969 -6.52 62.99 -62.40
CA MET A 969 -7.13 62.43 -63.62
C MET A 969 -8.15 63.39 -64.27
N ASN A 970 -9.03 64.03 -63.49
CA ASN A 970 -10.01 64.98 -64.04
C ASN A 970 -9.37 66.28 -64.56
N THR A 971 -8.19 66.68 -64.05
CA THR A 971 -7.44 67.83 -64.57
C THR A 971 -6.48 67.48 -65.71
N ALA A 972 -6.28 66.20 -66.02
CA ALA A 972 -5.47 65.75 -67.16
C ALA A 972 -6.24 65.87 -68.49
N GLY A 973 -5.57 66.34 -69.54
CA GLY A 973 -6.13 66.39 -70.91
C GLY A 973 -6.91 67.65 -71.32
N LEU A 974 -7.28 68.55 -70.40
CA LEU A 974 -8.01 69.79 -70.73
C LEU A 974 -7.07 70.90 -71.23
N ALA A 975 -7.25 71.42 -72.45
CA ALA A 975 -6.35 72.40 -73.07
C ALA A 975 -6.50 73.86 -72.56
N THR A 976 -6.66 74.07 -71.25
CA THR A 976 -6.77 75.39 -70.61
C THR A 976 -5.56 75.73 -69.73
N TYR A 977 -5.26 77.03 -69.61
CA TYR A 977 -4.17 77.56 -68.79
C TYR A 977 -4.35 77.32 -67.29
N ASN A 978 -5.58 77.49 -66.80
CA ASN A 978 -5.96 77.29 -65.40
C ASN A 978 -6.93 76.11 -65.33
N ARG A 979 -6.69 75.18 -64.40
CA ARG A 979 -7.53 74.02 -64.16
C ARG A 979 -7.81 73.92 -62.67
N LEU A 980 -9.07 73.66 -62.33
CA LEU A 980 -9.52 73.28 -61.00
C LEU A 980 -10.18 71.92 -61.12
N GLY A 981 -9.86 71.02 -60.21
CA GLY A 981 -10.59 69.78 -60.04
C GLY A 981 -11.03 69.60 -58.60
N ALA A 982 -11.97 68.68 -58.42
CA ALA A 982 -12.36 68.12 -57.14
C ALA A 982 -12.47 66.60 -57.31
N GLY A 983 -12.20 65.86 -56.25
CA GLY A 983 -12.14 64.40 -56.29
C GLY A 983 -12.48 63.83 -54.93
N VAL A 984 -13.21 62.72 -54.92
CA VAL A 984 -13.58 62.01 -53.70
C VAL A 984 -13.01 60.60 -53.75
N GLY A 985 -12.49 60.14 -52.62
CA GLY A 985 -11.88 58.82 -52.46
C GLY A 985 -12.46 58.14 -51.23
N TYR A 986 -12.54 56.81 -51.29
CA TYR A 986 -13.09 55.98 -50.22
C TYR A 986 -12.20 54.77 -50.00
N SER A 987 -11.95 54.43 -48.74
CA SER A 987 -11.18 53.25 -48.36
C SER A 987 -11.71 52.72 -47.02
N GLU A 988 -12.23 51.49 -47.02
CA GLU A 988 -12.63 50.72 -45.83
C GLU A 988 -13.37 51.51 -44.72
N GLY A 989 -14.39 52.29 -45.09
CA GLY A 989 -15.23 53.05 -44.15
C GLY A 989 -14.92 54.55 -44.07
N GLU A 990 -13.76 54.97 -44.55
CA GLU A 990 -13.29 56.36 -44.48
C GLU A 990 -13.38 57.06 -45.84
N SER A 991 -13.82 58.32 -45.82
CA SER A 991 -13.96 59.16 -47.01
C SER A 991 -13.05 60.39 -46.95
N ALA A 992 -12.48 60.72 -48.10
CA ALA A 992 -11.66 61.90 -48.29
C ALA A 992 -12.13 62.71 -49.50
N MET A 993 -11.97 64.02 -49.41
CA MET A 993 -12.15 64.95 -50.52
C MET A 993 -10.83 65.66 -50.78
N ALA A 994 -10.46 65.73 -52.06
CA ALA A 994 -9.33 66.49 -52.55
C ALA A 994 -9.81 67.62 -53.46
N VAL A 995 -9.11 68.74 -53.38
CA VAL A 995 -9.26 69.92 -54.25
C VAL A 995 -7.89 70.34 -54.75
N GLY A 996 -7.80 70.77 -56.00
CA GLY A 996 -6.52 70.96 -56.65
C GLY A 996 -6.59 71.92 -57.82
N TYR A 997 -5.56 72.76 -57.90
CA TYR A 997 -5.34 73.74 -58.93
C TYR A 997 -4.09 73.35 -59.73
N GLN A 998 -4.21 73.33 -61.05
CA GLN A 998 -3.09 73.12 -61.97
C GLN A 998 -3.03 74.26 -62.98
N ARG A 999 -1.82 74.78 -63.21
CA ARG A 999 -1.54 75.83 -64.17
C ARG A 999 -0.54 75.35 -65.22
N VAL A 1000 -0.85 75.57 -66.48
CA VAL A 1000 0.11 75.43 -67.57
C VAL A 1000 0.95 76.72 -67.64
N LEU A 1001 2.27 76.58 -67.67
CA LEU A 1001 3.20 77.72 -67.59
C LEU A 1001 3.65 78.25 -68.97
N ASN A 1002 3.32 77.55 -70.07
CA ASN A 1002 3.66 77.98 -71.43
C ASN A 1002 2.54 77.67 -72.46
N GLU A 1003 2.58 78.36 -73.61
CA GLU A 1003 1.62 78.20 -74.71
C GLU A 1003 1.60 76.79 -75.34
N LYS A 1004 2.67 76.01 -75.17
CA LYS A 1004 2.83 74.66 -75.77
C LYS A 1004 2.41 73.50 -74.88
N GLY A 1005 1.96 73.75 -73.64
CA GLY A 1005 1.50 72.70 -72.73
C GLY A 1005 2.59 71.85 -72.05
N SER A 1006 3.88 72.14 -72.29
CA SER A 1006 4.99 71.27 -71.91
C SER A 1006 5.55 71.50 -70.49
N ALA A 1007 5.12 72.56 -69.80
CA ALA A 1007 5.43 72.79 -68.39
C ALA A 1007 4.16 73.07 -67.59
N THR A 1008 3.93 72.33 -66.50
CA THR A 1008 2.79 72.54 -65.61
C THR A 1008 3.18 72.57 -64.14
N PHE A 1009 2.53 73.45 -63.38
CA PHE A 1009 2.60 73.55 -61.92
C PHE A 1009 1.28 73.07 -61.34
N SER A 1010 1.30 72.23 -60.32
CA SER A 1010 0.12 71.77 -59.59
C SER A 1010 0.25 71.96 -58.09
N LEU A 1011 -0.84 72.40 -57.47
CA LEU A 1011 -1.03 72.51 -56.03
C LEU A 1011 -2.33 71.77 -55.69
N ASN A 1012 -2.27 70.77 -54.82
CA ASN A 1012 -3.44 70.03 -54.38
C ASN A 1012 -3.45 69.88 -52.85
N GLY A 1013 -4.64 69.74 -52.29
CA GLY A 1013 -4.84 69.42 -50.88
C GLY A 1013 -5.98 68.43 -50.70
N ALA A 1014 -5.83 67.50 -49.76
CA ALA A 1014 -6.84 66.53 -49.40
C ALA A 1014 -7.15 66.56 -47.92
N PHE A 1015 -8.40 66.29 -47.58
CA PHE A 1015 -8.91 66.29 -46.21
C PHE A 1015 -9.95 65.18 -46.02
N THR A 1016 -9.97 64.59 -44.82
CA THR A 1016 -10.95 63.58 -44.41
C THR A 1016 -11.96 64.17 -43.44
N ASN A 1017 -13.12 63.53 -43.30
CA ASN A 1017 -14.16 63.96 -42.37
C ASN A 1017 -13.69 63.95 -40.90
N SER A 1018 -12.67 63.15 -40.58
CA SER A 1018 -12.05 63.05 -39.25
C SER A 1018 -10.83 63.97 -39.04
N GLY A 1019 -10.63 64.97 -39.91
CA GLY A 1019 -9.78 66.13 -39.64
C GLY A 1019 -8.31 66.03 -40.04
N GLU A 1020 -7.85 64.92 -40.62
CA GLU A 1020 -6.53 64.85 -41.23
C GLU A 1020 -6.48 65.67 -42.52
N ARG A 1021 -5.30 66.22 -42.84
CA ARG A 1021 -5.07 67.07 -44.01
C ARG A 1021 -3.72 66.76 -44.64
N SER A 1022 -3.65 66.70 -45.96
CA SER A 1022 -2.42 66.65 -46.75
C SER A 1022 -2.40 67.79 -47.77
N MET A 1023 -1.20 68.23 -48.16
CA MET A 1023 -1.00 69.20 -49.24
C MET A 1023 0.22 68.79 -50.06
N GLY A 1024 0.07 68.78 -51.39
CA GLY A 1024 1.11 68.43 -52.34
C GLY A 1024 1.33 69.54 -53.36
N VAL A 1025 2.60 69.80 -53.69
CA VAL A 1025 3.02 70.68 -54.79
C VAL A 1025 3.84 69.85 -55.77
N GLY A 1026 3.55 69.95 -57.05
CA GLY A 1026 4.24 69.23 -58.12
C GLY A 1026 4.54 70.13 -59.31
N VAL A 1027 5.69 69.92 -59.95
CA VAL A 1027 6.04 70.53 -61.23
C VAL A 1027 6.31 69.41 -62.22
N GLY A 1028 5.62 69.43 -63.36
CA GLY A 1028 5.83 68.50 -64.46
C GLY A 1028 6.43 69.24 -65.66
N ILE A 1029 7.55 68.74 -66.16
CA ILE A 1029 8.21 69.22 -67.38
C ILE A 1029 8.28 68.04 -68.35
N GLY A 1030 7.70 68.20 -69.54
CA GLY A 1030 7.88 67.30 -70.67
C GLY A 1030 8.78 67.95 -71.72
N TRP A 1031 9.70 67.18 -72.29
CA TRP A 1031 10.61 67.58 -73.37
C TRP A 1031 10.38 66.74 -74.61
#